data_AF-A0A4Y7JE65-F1
#
_entry.id   AF-A0A4Y7JE65-F1
#
_cell.length_a   1.000
_cell.length_b   1.000
_cell.length_c   1.000
_cell.angle_alpha   90.00
_cell.angle_beta   90.00
_cell.angle_gamma   90.00
#
_symmetry.space_group_name_H-M   'P 1'
#
loop_
_entity.id
_entity.type
_entity.pdbx_description
1 polymer ?
#
loop_
_entity_poly.entity_id
_entity_poly.type
_entity_poly.pdbx_seq_one_letter_code
_entity_poly.pdbx_strand_id
1 'polypeptide(L)'
;MPLAHVERLAWFARLGAEMWLARHDIGTCGMVGMPWRGGVSGMALHWHMWCGWHGWHALARRCGLHGMPLEHVVRLAWLACLGAEMWLAWLACLGAENVAGMICHWHCGADGMVGMPCAEMWLAWGKCRSYTEKRKDDINIGFFLFLFVAMEVMTAVEKEIEIPQSRLLQMLICTVQNYDWGGIGENSEVAKLSSLNSKVEIEVDKNYAELWMGTHDSGPSFIVDSDNLTLKSWITENPSVLGDKVLEKWGTDLPFLFKVLSVAKALSIQAHPDKESAVKLHKSLPNLYKDDNHKPEMALALTEFEALCGFVSLEEIKGVIQSVPEIVELVGNVEEDQLLHVSEQDGEEKVKFVMQTIFTHLMSACKESVSKMVSKLKSRLIEAQKERQLSDKEQLVLRLETEYPGDIGVLSAFFLNYVKLNPGEALYLGANEPHAYIHGECVECMATSDNVVRAGLTSKLRDVPTLCSMLTYKQGYPDILQGVAVNQYITRYMPPFDEFEVDRCNLPEGEFTEFPAFLGPSLFVVTRGAAKIQVVSADHREEKEVMRGDVFFVAAHTGIIITTTNMEGTGGLQLFRAGVNSRGIVLIAFTKSPSFYFDLLNIRGIDASSSSKWLRILDCYSDPLGWKDGVSVSSSTGTLCENVRDLDGLFSSVVQLGKEIVGPSKARFSVAIDSVTVMLRHAALSCVSGIISNLRSHDYVSSVFWLIHSDLHEARTIAVLEYMSSMVASLEPMTVAAKEQQSDSESIFSLKQYSRKGKFHLRLKRRNGRVKVLSEEFHVAQAGINFFVNSLTNDIVSQSLLPKVQFNLQLSEKERSDRENVVLPFEHQEMGKTAEIYDGRRSLSNYATDLSTTSASISEKQHSEANIVGKGEIHYLRDSDDEETPDSDEDPDDDLDI
;
A
#
# COMPACT_ATOMS: atom_id res chain seq x y z
N MET A 1 -5.47 32.62 14.11
CA MET A 1 -6.05 33.04 12.80
C MET A 1 -6.81 34.34 12.97
N PRO A 2 -6.69 35.35 12.09
CA PRO A 2 -7.22 36.69 12.36
C PRO A 2 -8.68 36.88 11.89
N LEU A 3 -9.37 37.82 12.58
CA LEU A 3 -10.78 38.25 12.54
C LEU A 3 -11.47 38.52 11.18
N ALA A 4 -10.79 38.38 10.04
CA ALA A 4 -11.32 38.75 8.72
C ALA A 4 -12.40 37.79 8.16
N HIS A 5 -12.51 36.56 8.69
CA HIS A 5 -13.49 35.57 8.23
C HIS A 5 -14.89 35.77 8.84
N VAL A 6 -14.99 36.38 10.03
CA VAL A 6 -16.27 36.54 10.73
C VAL A 6 -17.11 37.66 10.11
N GLU A 7 -16.49 38.74 9.63
CA GLU A 7 -17.22 39.83 8.95
C GLU A 7 -17.73 39.44 7.56
N ARG A 8 -17.04 38.53 6.84
CA ARG A 8 -17.50 38.02 5.54
C ARG A 8 -18.72 37.11 5.66
N LEU A 9 -18.79 36.29 6.70
CA LEU A 9 -19.94 35.42 6.97
C LEU A 9 -21.18 36.22 7.37
N ALA A 10 -21.02 37.30 8.15
CA ALA A 10 -22.12 38.21 8.48
C ALA A 10 -22.66 38.98 7.25
N TRP A 11 -21.79 39.29 6.28
CA TRP A 11 -22.18 39.93 5.03
C TRP A 11 -22.97 39.00 4.10
N PHE A 12 -22.55 37.74 3.97
CA PHE A 12 -23.27 36.73 3.18
C PHE A 12 -24.64 36.36 3.77
N ALA A 13 -24.76 36.30 5.10
CA ALA A 13 -26.04 36.06 5.77
C ALA A 13 -27.06 37.19 5.55
N ARG A 14 -26.57 38.45 5.49
CA ARG A 14 -27.42 39.63 5.24
C ARG A 14 -27.90 39.70 3.79
N LEU A 15 -27.05 39.32 2.84
CA LEU A 15 -27.39 39.23 1.42
C LEU A 15 -28.40 38.11 1.14
N GLY A 16 -28.28 36.98 1.85
CA GLY A 16 -29.23 35.87 1.75
C GLY A 16 -30.63 36.20 2.26
N ALA A 17 -30.74 37.00 3.32
CA ALA A 17 -32.03 37.45 3.88
C ALA A 17 -32.75 38.45 2.95
N GLU A 18 -32.02 39.37 2.31
CA GLU A 18 -32.60 40.33 1.36
C GLU A 18 -33.01 39.66 0.04
N MET A 19 -32.29 38.64 -0.41
CA MET A 19 -32.64 37.86 -1.61
C MET A 19 -33.85 36.94 -1.40
N TRP A 20 -34.12 36.50 -0.16
CA TRP A 20 -35.30 35.70 0.18
C TRP A 20 -36.59 36.54 0.19
N LEU A 21 -36.50 37.79 0.66
CA LEU A 21 -37.60 38.77 0.64
C LEU A 21 -37.92 39.28 -0.78
N ALA A 22 -36.93 39.28 -1.68
CA ALA A 22 -37.13 39.66 -3.09
C ALA A 22 -37.75 38.55 -3.96
N ARG A 23 -37.83 37.30 -3.45
CA ARG A 23 -38.30 36.12 -4.21
C ARG A 23 -39.78 35.77 -3.99
N HIS A 24 -40.44 36.43 -3.03
CA HIS A 24 -41.86 36.26 -2.75
C HIS A 24 -42.57 37.59 -2.99
N ASP A 25 -43.17 37.74 -4.17
CA ASP A 25 -43.89 38.93 -4.65
C ASP A 25 -45.02 39.35 -3.68
N ILE A 26 -44.70 40.15 -2.67
CA ILE A 26 -45.67 40.94 -1.91
C ILE A 26 -45.61 42.35 -2.47
N GLY A 27 -46.52 42.63 -3.39
CA GLY A 27 -46.62 43.89 -4.13
C GLY A 27 -46.76 45.11 -3.21
N THR A 28 -46.09 46.19 -3.61
CA THR A 28 -46.29 47.53 -3.07
C THR A 28 -47.54 48.15 -3.69
N CYS A 29 -48.55 48.48 -2.87
CA CYS A 29 -49.62 49.40 -3.26
C CYS A 29 -49.99 50.34 -2.10
N GLY A 30 -49.72 51.63 -2.32
CA GLY A 30 -50.41 52.85 -1.89
C GLY A 30 -51.15 53.00 -0.55
N MET A 31 -50.78 54.08 0.14
CA MET A 31 -51.58 55.00 1.00
C MET A 31 -51.73 54.76 2.51
N VAL A 32 -50.96 55.57 3.25
CA VAL A 32 -51.40 56.58 4.25
C VAL A 32 -52.76 56.37 4.95
N GLY A 33 -52.71 56.17 6.28
CA GLY A 33 -53.81 56.39 7.22
C GLY A 33 -53.73 55.54 8.50
N MET A 34 -53.37 56.14 9.64
CA MET A 34 -53.40 55.56 11.02
C MET A 34 -54.80 54.99 11.42
N PRO A 35 -55.02 54.21 12.52
CA PRO A 35 -54.20 53.96 13.73
C PRO A 35 -54.13 52.50 14.31
N TRP A 36 -53.13 52.30 15.17
CA TRP A 36 -52.96 51.33 16.30
C TRP A 36 -53.92 50.14 16.53
N ARG A 37 -53.34 48.93 16.70
CA ARG A 37 -53.45 48.08 17.92
C ARG A 37 -52.43 46.92 17.93
N GLY A 38 -51.74 46.81 19.08
CA GLY A 38 -50.90 45.75 19.66
C GLY A 38 -50.46 44.53 18.84
N GLY A 39 -49.15 44.22 18.89
CA GLY A 39 -48.64 42.90 18.50
C GLY A 39 -47.12 42.74 18.59
N VAL A 40 -46.68 41.95 19.57
CA VAL A 40 -45.55 40.97 19.55
C VAL A 40 -44.11 41.43 19.29
N SER A 41 -43.83 42.66 18.83
CA SER A 41 -42.43 43.09 18.60
C SER A 41 -41.62 43.42 19.86
N GLY A 42 -42.25 43.43 21.05
CA GLY A 42 -41.60 43.79 22.32
C GLY A 42 -40.92 42.65 23.10
N MET A 43 -41.18 41.37 22.78
CA MET A 43 -40.65 40.25 23.58
C MET A 43 -39.31 39.70 23.07
N ALA A 44 -39.00 39.83 21.79
CA ALA A 44 -37.75 39.31 21.22
C ALA A 44 -36.50 40.07 21.71
N LEU A 45 -36.63 41.38 22.01
CA LEU A 45 -35.51 42.17 22.50
C LEU A 45 -35.14 41.90 23.96
N HIS A 46 -36.07 41.34 24.75
CA HIS A 46 -35.85 41.08 26.17
C HIS A 46 -35.18 39.72 26.44
N TRP A 47 -35.19 38.80 25.46
CA TRP A 47 -34.52 37.49 25.56
C TRP A 47 -33.02 37.57 25.27
N HIS A 48 -32.61 38.45 24.35
CA HIS A 48 -31.19 38.63 24.03
C HIS A 48 -30.36 39.31 25.13
N MET A 49 -30.98 40.05 26.07
CA MET A 49 -30.26 40.75 27.14
C MET A 49 -30.17 40.01 28.48
N TRP A 50 -30.87 38.87 28.66
CA TRP A 50 -30.88 38.16 29.96
C TRP A 50 -30.03 36.88 30.01
N CYS A 51 -29.52 36.40 28.87
CA CYS A 51 -28.54 35.31 28.82
C CYS A 51 -27.10 35.83 28.79
N GLY A 52 -26.78 36.72 29.73
CA GLY A 52 -25.41 37.17 29.98
C GLY A 52 -24.56 36.06 30.61
N TRP A 53 -23.26 36.11 30.31
CA TRP A 53 -22.10 35.29 30.73
C TRP A 53 -22.23 34.42 32.00
N HIS A 54 -22.97 34.87 33.03
CA HIS A 54 -23.16 34.13 34.29
C HIS A 54 -24.16 32.96 34.23
N GLY A 55 -25.16 32.98 33.35
CA GLY A 55 -26.16 31.90 33.26
C GLY A 55 -25.59 30.58 32.73
N TRP A 56 -24.71 30.68 31.72
CA TRP A 56 -24.13 29.53 31.04
C TRP A 56 -23.07 28.81 31.87
N HIS A 57 -22.35 29.54 32.72
CA HIS A 57 -21.37 28.96 33.63
C HIS A 57 -22.03 28.14 34.76
N ALA A 58 -23.27 28.48 35.14
CA ALA A 58 -24.06 27.72 36.12
C ALA A 58 -24.68 26.45 35.50
N LEU A 59 -25.09 26.50 34.23
CA LEU A 59 -25.62 25.34 33.50
C LEU A 59 -24.53 24.29 33.21
N ALA A 60 -23.34 24.74 32.80
CA ALA A 60 -22.19 23.84 32.58
C ALA A 60 -21.73 23.14 33.87
N ARG A 61 -21.80 23.83 35.04
CA ARG A 61 -21.51 23.21 36.34
C ARG A 61 -22.58 22.21 36.79
N ARG A 62 -23.86 22.45 36.47
CA ARG A 62 -24.97 21.53 36.83
C ARG A 62 -25.04 20.29 35.93
N CYS A 63 -24.53 20.36 34.70
CA CYS A 63 -24.50 19.25 33.74
C CYS A 63 -23.20 18.42 33.77
N GLY A 64 -22.29 18.69 34.72
CA GLY A 64 -21.07 17.89 34.90
C GLY A 64 -19.97 18.08 33.83
N LEU A 65 -20.04 19.13 33.01
CA LEU A 65 -19.16 19.34 31.84
C LEU A 65 -17.80 20.02 32.19
N HIS A 66 -17.19 19.67 33.32
CA HIS A 66 -15.89 20.25 33.68
C HIS A 66 -14.75 19.62 32.88
N GLY A 67 -14.11 20.42 32.00
CA GLY A 67 -12.90 20.04 31.24
C GLY A 67 -12.96 20.33 29.73
N MET A 68 -14.14 20.63 29.18
CA MET A 68 -14.28 20.93 27.75
C MET A 68 -13.79 22.34 27.39
N PRO A 69 -13.05 22.51 26.27
CA PRO A 69 -12.67 23.83 25.76
C PRO A 69 -13.90 24.69 25.48
N LEU A 70 -13.83 25.97 25.83
CA LEU A 70 -14.93 26.95 25.73
C LEU A 70 -15.59 26.99 24.34
N GLU A 71 -14.81 26.71 23.27
CA GLU A 71 -15.29 26.64 21.89
C GLU A 71 -16.35 25.55 21.66
N HIS A 72 -16.21 24.39 22.32
CA HIS A 72 -17.16 23.28 22.17
C HIS A 72 -18.46 23.54 22.95
N VAL A 73 -18.36 24.19 24.11
CA VAL A 73 -19.54 24.61 24.89
C VAL A 73 -20.34 25.67 24.12
N VAL A 74 -19.65 26.59 23.44
CA VAL A 74 -20.29 27.60 22.59
C VAL A 74 -20.94 26.98 21.35
N ARG A 75 -20.30 25.98 20.71
CA ARG A 75 -20.90 25.25 19.57
C ARG A 75 -22.15 24.45 19.99
N LEU A 76 -22.11 23.76 21.13
CA LEU A 76 -23.27 23.04 21.67
C LEU A 76 -24.42 23.98 22.04
N ALA A 77 -24.12 25.14 22.64
CA ALA A 77 -25.11 26.17 22.94
C ALA A 77 -25.71 26.78 21.66
N TRP A 78 -24.90 26.96 20.63
CA TRP A 78 -25.36 27.48 19.33
C TRP A 78 -26.29 26.49 18.62
N LEU A 79 -25.95 25.19 18.64
CA LEU A 79 -26.80 24.12 18.11
C LEU A 79 -28.12 23.98 18.89
N ALA A 80 -28.09 24.15 20.21
CA ALA A 80 -29.31 24.14 21.03
C ALA A 80 -30.22 25.35 20.75
N CYS A 81 -29.65 26.54 20.52
CA CYS A 81 -30.41 27.72 20.11
C CYS A 81 -31.02 27.56 18.72
N LEU A 82 -30.28 26.99 17.76
CA LEU A 82 -30.81 26.68 16.42
C LEU A 82 -31.94 25.65 16.46
N GLY A 83 -31.82 24.62 17.31
CA GLY A 83 -32.89 23.66 17.53
C GLY A 83 -34.15 24.31 18.12
N ALA A 84 -33.99 25.24 19.07
CA ALA A 84 -35.10 25.95 19.67
C ALA A 84 -35.78 26.94 18.71
N GLU A 85 -35.01 27.65 17.87
CA GLU A 85 -35.53 28.55 16.85
C GLU A 85 -36.27 27.79 15.74
N MET A 86 -35.75 26.64 15.31
CA MET A 86 -36.45 25.78 14.35
C MET A 86 -37.74 25.17 14.92
N TRP A 87 -37.78 24.88 16.22
CA TRP A 87 -38.98 24.37 16.89
C TRP A 87 -40.06 25.47 17.08
N LEU A 88 -39.64 26.71 17.37
CA LEU A 88 -40.53 27.87 17.41
C LEU A 88 -41.03 28.27 16.02
N ALA A 89 -40.20 28.16 14.98
CA ALA A 89 -40.61 28.36 13.59
C ALA A 89 -41.61 27.29 13.13
N TRP A 90 -41.45 26.04 13.59
CA TRP A 90 -42.41 24.95 13.36
C TRP A 90 -43.77 25.21 14.04
N LEU A 91 -43.79 25.70 15.28
CA LEU A 91 -45.03 26.09 15.99
C LEU A 91 -45.72 27.31 15.36
N ALA A 92 -44.95 28.27 14.82
CA ALA A 92 -45.49 29.43 14.12
C ALA A 92 -46.11 29.06 12.76
N CYS A 93 -45.57 28.05 12.07
CA CYS A 93 -46.12 27.56 10.79
C CYS A 93 -47.43 26.78 10.93
N LEU A 94 -47.75 26.25 12.12
CA LEU A 94 -48.96 25.45 12.36
C LEU A 94 -50.21 26.28 12.73
N GLY A 95 -50.12 27.62 12.75
CA GLY A 95 -51.30 28.50 12.89
C GLY A 95 -52.12 28.28 14.18
N ALA A 96 -51.51 27.80 15.26
CA ALA A 96 -52.22 27.50 16.49
C ALA A 96 -52.34 28.76 17.37
N GLU A 97 -53.50 29.41 17.36
CA GLU A 97 -53.81 30.60 18.19
C GLU A 97 -53.79 30.39 19.72
N ASN A 98 -53.27 29.27 20.25
CA ASN A 98 -53.28 28.99 21.70
C ASN A 98 -51.94 28.50 22.26
N VAL A 99 -50.83 29.11 21.84
CA VAL A 99 -49.50 28.83 22.42
C VAL A 99 -49.37 29.28 23.88
N ALA A 100 -50.23 30.19 24.36
CA ALA A 100 -50.18 30.69 25.75
C ALA A 100 -50.63 29.64 26.80
N GLY A 101 -51.42 28.62 26.42
CA GLY A 101 -51.94 27.62 27.36
C GLY A 101 -51.00 26.44 27.65
N MET A 102 -50.18 26.02 26.67
CA MET A 102 -49.28 24.86 26.83
C MET A 102 -48.02 25.19 27.63
N ILE A 103 -47.56 26.45 27.59
CA ILE A 103 -46.37 26.88 28.34
C ILE A 103 -46.62 26.83 29.87
N CYS A 104 -47.85 27.04 30.33
CA CYS A 104 -48.18 26.98 31.76
C CYS A 104 -48.22 25.56 32.33
N HIS A 105 -48.40 24.52 31.52
CA HIS A 105 -48.46 23.14 32.04
C HIS A 105 -47.07 22.48 32.15
N TRP A 106 -46.09 22.95 31.40
CA TRP A 106 -44.73 22.37 31.42
C TRP A 106 -43.89 22.86 32.60
N HIS A 107 -44.20 24.04 33.16
CA HIS A 107 -43.54 24.55 34.37
C HIS A 107 -43.98 23.87 35.68
N CYS A 108 -45.01 23.03 35.68
CA CYS A 108 -45.50 22.35 36.90
C CYS A 108 -45.13 20.85 36.99
N GLY A 109 -44.28 20.32 36.10
CA GLY A 109 -43.91 18.89 36.08
C GLY A 109 -42.41 18.58 36.20
N ALA A 110 -41.57 19.56 36.51
CA ALA A 110 -40.12 19.44 36.39
C ALA A 110 -39.38 18.94 37.65
N ASP A 111 -40.08 18.28 38.58
CA ASP A 111 -39.46 17.73 39.82
C ASP A 111 -39.53 16.19 39.93
N GLY A 112 -39.90 15.47 38.86
CA GLY A 112 -40.22 14.03 38.95
C GLY A 112 -39.61 13.09 37.92
N MET A 113 -38.60 13.48 37.13
CA MET A 113 -38.04 12.58 36.11
C MET A 113 -36.52 12.54 36.13
N VAL A 114 -35.97 11.85 37.13
CA VAL A 114 -34.60 11.34 37.11
C VAL A 114 -34.66 9.86 37.46
N GLY A 115 -34.41 8.98 36.47
CA GLY A 115 -34.17 7.55 36.68
C GLY A 115 -35.24 6.57 36.21
N MET A 116 -35.61 6.57 34.93
CA MET A 116 -36.43 5.48 34.34
C MET A 116 -35.69 4.76 33.19
N PRO A 117 -35.77 3.42 33.07
CA PRO A 117 -35.13 2.68 31.98
C PRO A 117 -35.88 2.85 30.64
N CYS A 118 -35.15 2.72 29.52
CA CYS A 118 -35.58 2.98 28.14
C CYS A 118 -36.90 2.32 27.69
N ALA A 119 -37.38 1.28 28.37
CA ALA A 119 -38.62 0.59 28.01
C ALA A 119 -39.90 1.41 28.29
N GLU A 120 -39.91 2.30 29.27
CA GLU A 120 -41.10 3.13 29.55
C GLU A 120 -41.14 4.41 28.70
N MET A 121 -40.00 4.85 28.16
CA MET A 121 -39.95 5.94 27.18
C MET A 121 -40.68 5.55 25.88
N TRP A 122 -40.64 4.27 25.52
CA TRP A 122 -41.41 3.70 24.41
C TRP A 122 -42.91 3.62 24.68
N LEU A 123 -43.34 3.40 25.93
CA LEU A 123 -44.76 3.44 26.32
C LEU A 123 -45.33 4.86 26.37
N ALA A 124 -44.52 5.86 26.72
CA ALA A 124 -44.89 7.28 26.60
C ALA A 124 -45.02 7.70 25.12
N TRP A 125 -44.14 7.20 24.25
CA TRP A 125 -44.23 7.42 22.80
C TRP A 125 -45.41 6.69 22.15
N GLY A 126 -45.74 5.50 22.65
CA GLY A 126 -46.92 4.73 22.26
C GLY A 126 -48.25 5.45 22.56
N LYS A 127 -48.31 6.28 23.61
CA LYS A 127 -49.50 7.11 23.90
C LYS A 127 -49.61 8.34 23.00
N CYS A 128 -48.49 8.96 22.61
CA CYS A 128 -48.48 10.04 21.60
C CYS A 128 -48.99 9.57 20.23
N ARG A 129 -48.75 8.30 19.87
CA ARG A 129 -49.26 7.70 18.62
C ARG A 129 -50.79 7.63 18.56
N SER A 130 -51.47 7.53 19.72
CA SER A 130 -52.95 7.51 19.76
C SER A 130 -53.60 8.88 19.57
N TYR A 131 -52.85 9.98 19.69
CA TYR A 131 -53.36 11.34 19.48
C TYR A 131 -53.18 11.83 18.04
N THR A 132 -52.28 11.21 17.27
CA THR A 132 -52.00 11.55 15.86
C THR A 132 -52.74 10.68 14.85
N GLU A 133 -53.41 9.60 15.27
CA GLU A 133 -54.21 8.73 14.39
C GLU A 133 -55.52 9.37 13.85
N LYS A 134 -55.83 10.62 14.19
CA LYS A 134 -57.05 11.32 13.73
C LYS A 134 -56.85 12.44 12.73
N ARG A 135 -55.63 12.69 12.24
CA ARG A 135 -55.42 13.51 11.05
C ARG A 135 -54.45 12.80 10.11
N LYS A 136 -55.03 12.06 9.16
CA LYS A 136 -54.37 11.72 7.90
C LYS A 136 -54.13 13.04 7.19
N ASP A 137 -52.88 13.47 7.13
CA ASP A 137 -52.25 14.12 5.98
C ASP A 137 -50.73 14.11 6.22
N ASP A 138 -50.01 13.72 5.17
CA ASP A 138 -48.63 13.26 5.15
C ASP A 138 -47.62 14.27 5.70
N ILE A 139 -46.84 13.89 6.72
CA ILE A 139 -45.54 14.51 6.99
C ILE A 139 -44.52 13.41 7.30
N ASN A 140 -43.58 13.30 6.37
CA ASN A 140 -42.62 12.22 6.22
C ASN A 140 -41.47 12.34 7.25
N ILE A 141 -41.65 11.75 8.43
CA ILE A 141 -40.62 11.64 9.48
C ILE A 141 -39.35 10.92 8.96
N GLY A 142 -39.48 10.06 7.94
CA GLY A 142 -38.35 9.39 7.30
C GLY A 142 -37.41 10.31 6.53
N PHE A 143 -37.92 11.42 5.97
CA PHE A 143 -37.11 12.34 5.17
C PHE A 143 -36.13 13.14 6.03
N PHE A 144 -36.52 13.50 7.26
CA PHE A 144 -35.63 14.21 8.19
C PHE A 144 -34.59 13.29 8.84
N LEU A 145 -34.91 12.01 9.05
CA LEU A 145 -33.91 11.02 9.48
C LEU A 145 -32.89 10.74 8.37
N PHE A 146 -33.34 10.72 7.11
CA PHE A 146 -32.48 10.59 5.93
C PHE A 146 -31.56 11.80 5.75
N LEU A 147 -32.05 13.03 5.96
CA LEU A 147 -31.23 14.24 5.89
C LEU A 147 -30.19 14.33 7.00
N PHE A 148 -30.50 13.84 8.21
CA PHE A 148 -29.54 13.82 9.31
C PHE A 148 -28.41 12.79 9.06
N VAL A 149 -28.76 11.61 8.55
CA VAL A 149 -27.78 10.59 8.12
C VAL A 149 -27.01 11.06 6.89
N ALA A 150 -27.66 11.70 5.92
CA ALA A 150 -27.00 12.25 4.73
C ALA A 150 -26.06 13.40 5.07
N MET A 151 -26.36 14.23 6.07
CA MET A 151 -25.43 15.29 6.51
C MET A 151 -24.22 14.73 7.27
N GLU A 152 -24.39 13.69 8.11
CA GLU A 152 -23.26 12.96 8.71
C GLU A 152 -22.42 12.23 7.65
N VAL A 153 -23.07 11.61 6.66
CA VAL A 153 -22.39 10.91 5.55
C VAL A 153 -21.70 11.92 4.63
N MET A 154 -22.29 13.09 4.35
CA MET A 154 -21.65 14.11 3.50
C MET A 154 -20.50 14.82 4.21
N THR A 155 -20.56 15.01 5.53
CA THR A 155 -19.38 15.44 6.32
C THR A 155 -18.32 14.34 6.46
N ALA A 156 -18.68 13.06 6.31
CA ALA A 156 -17.72 11.96 6.22
C ALA A 156 -17.14 11.74 4.81
N VAL A 157 -17.88 12.11 3.74
CA VAL A 157 -17.52 11.86 2.33
C VAL A 157 -16.70 13.00 1.70
N GLU A 158 -16.73 14.22 2.25
CA GLU A 158 -15.86 15.34 1.81
C GLU A 158 -14.52 15.45 2.56
N LYS A 159 -14.09 14.39 3.27
CA LYS A 159 -12.66 14.18 3.49
C LYS A 159 -12.05 13.57 2.23
N GLU A 160 -11.75 14.41 1.24
CA GLU A 160 -10.58 14.11 0.41
C GLU A 160 -9.43 13.78 1.37
N ILE A 161 -8.84 12.59 1.23
CA ILE A 161 -7.67 12.18 2.01
C ILE A 161 -6.48 12.99 1.49
N GLU A 162 -6.46 14.29 1.76
CA GLU A 162 -5.21 14.97 2.02
C GLU A 162 -4.69 14.36 3.31
N ILE A 163 -3.68 13.49 3.21
CA ILE A 163 -2.84 13.21 4.36
C ILE A 163 -2.37 14.60 4.82
N PRO A 164 -2.69 15.04 6.05
CA PRO A 164 -2.20 16.32 6.54
C PRO A 164 -0.70 16.37 6.31
N GLN A 165 -0.24 17.33 5.51
CA GLN A 165 1.09 17.32 4.88
C GLN A 165 2.26 17.24 5.90
N SER A 166 1.99 17.47 7.19
CA SER A 166 2.88 17.26 8.34
C SER A 166 3.02 15.79 8.82
N ARG A 167 2.62 14.81 8.00
CA ARG A 167 2.49 13.38 8.39
C ARG A 167 3.24 12.40 7.47
N LEU A 168 4.01 12.86 6.50
CA LEU A 168 4.65 11.96 5.51
C LEU A 168 5.95 11.32 6.02
N LEU A 169 6.68 12.03 6.88
CA LEU A 169 7.86 11.53 7.58
C LEU A 169 7.61 11.63 9.09
N GLN A 170 7.90 10.55 9.84
CA GLN A 170 7.79 10.55 11.31
C GLN A 170 9.06 9.99 11.93
N MET A 171 9.68 10.75 12.84
CA MET A 171 10.80 10.24 13.63
C MET A 171 10.28 9.31 14.73
N LEU A 172 11.04 8.26 15.05
CA LEU A 172 10.62 7.20 15.95
C LEU A 172 11.57 7.02 17.13
N ILE A 173 11.01 6.84 18.33
CA ILE A 173 11.68 6.26 19.50
C ILE A 173 11.33 4.78 19.54
N CYS A 174 12.35 3.92 19.54
CA CYS A 174 12.21 2.49 19.35
C CYS A 174 12.46 1.70 20.64
N THR A 175 11.79 0.55 20.77
CA THR A 175 11.89 -0.27 21.98
C THR A 175 13.11 -1.18 21.92
N VAL A 176 13.83 -1.30 23.04
CA VAL A 176 14.95 -2.24 23.20
C VAL A 176 14.52 -3.46 23.99
N GLN A 177 14.84 -4.64 23.47
CA GLN A 177 14.76 -5.90 24.21
C GLN A 177 16.12 -6.24 24.82
N ASN A 178 16.11 -6.51 26.13
CA ASN A 178 17.31 -6.72 26.95
C ASN A 178 17.47 -8.21 27.29
N TYR A 179 17.44 -9.07 26.27
CA TYR A 179 17.55 -10.52 26.47
C TYR A 179 18.96 -10.93 26.89
N ASP A 180 19.06 -12.04 27.61
CA ASP A 180 20.31 -12.56 28.21
C ASP A 180 21.40 -12.91 27.19
N TRP A 181 21.02 -13.12 25.94
CA TRP A 181 21.94 -13.38 24.84
C TRP A 181 22.52 -12.12 24.18
N GLY A 182 21.97 -10.95 24.51
CA GLY A 182 22.38 -9.67 23.94
C GLY A 182 23.79 -9.24 24.37
N GLY A 183 24.46 -8.44 23.53
CA GLY A 183 25.73 -7.80 23.89
C GLY A 183 25.62 -6.92 25.14
N ILE A 184 26.70 -6.85 25.92
CA ILE A 184 26.72 -6.13 27.21
C ILE A 184 27.21 -4.69 27.01
N GLY A 185 26.42 -3.73 27.50
CA GLY A 185 26.78 -2.31 27.52
C GLY A 185 27.27 -1.78 26.16
N GLU A 186 28.36 -1.02 26.16
CA GLU A 186 28.94 -0.41 24.95
C GLU A 186 29.50 -1.42 23.93
N ASN A 187 29.56 -2.71 24.25
CA ASN A 187 29.96 -3.71 23.25
C ASN A 187 28.84 -4.02 22.26
N SER A 188 27.58 -3.71 22.61
CA SER A 188 26.42 -3.93 21.75
C SER A 188 26.20 -2.77 20.79
N GLU A 189 25.94 -3.06 19.50
CA GLU A 189 25.50 -2.03 18.56
C GLU A 189 24.08 -1.54 18.90
N VAL A 190 23.22 -2.44 19.39
CA VAL A 190 21.88 -2.11 19.89
C VAL A 190 21.95 -1.09 21.03
N ALA A 191 22.89 -1.24 21.98
CA ALA A 191 23.08 -0.26 23.05
C ALA A 191 23.45 1.13 22.51
N LYS A 192 24.39 1.19 21.56
CA LYS A 192 24.82 2.46 20.94
C LYS A 192 23.69 3.16 20.19
N LEU A 193 22.98 2.41 19.34
CA LEU A 193 21.88 2.96 18.55
C LEU A 193 20.72 3.39 19.44
N SER A 194 20.34 2.55 20.41
CA SER A 194 19.24 2.88 21.33
C SER A 194 19.54 4.07 22.21
N SER A 195 20.76 4.19 22.75
CA SER A 195 21.17 5.33 23.56
C SER A 195 21.06 6.63 22.79
N LEU A 196 21.48 6.63 21.52
CA LEU A 196 21.36 7.80 20.64
C LEU A 196 19.89 8.08 20.25
N ASN A 197 19.10 7.03 20.00
CA ASN A 197 17.70 7.13 19.62
C ASN A 197 16.81 7.72 20.75
N SER A 198 16.95 7.18 21.97
CA SER A 198 16.12 7.59 23.12
C SER A 198 16.77 8.65 24.00
N LYS A 199 18.03 9.02 23.74
CA LYS A 199 18.85 9.92 24.57
C LYS A 199 19.00 9.44 26.02
N VAL A 200 19.02 8.13 26.21
CA VAL A 200 19.21 7.48 27.52
C VAL A 200 20.63 6.91 27.57
N GLU A 201 21.34 7.08 28.68
CA GLU A 201 22.70 6.55 28.84
C GLU A 201 22.73 5.02 28.85
N ILE A 202 23.82 4.45 28.34
CA ILE A 202 24.03 3.00 28.31
C ILE A 202 24.37 2.51 29.72
N GLU A 203 23.53 1.62 30.24
CA GLU A 203 23.85 0.85 31.44
C GLU A 203 24.97 -0.18 31.16
N VAL A 204 26.10 -0.07 31.86
CA VAL A 204 27.35 -0.82 31.57
C VAL A 204 27.18 -2.34 31.63
N ASP A 205 26.47 -2.85 32.64
CA ASP A 205 26.35 -4.31 32.90
C ASP A 205 25.06 -4.93 32.32
N LYS A 206 24.31 -4.18 31.52
CA LYS A 206 23.02 -4.61 30.97
C LYS A 206 23.19 -5.21 29.58
N ASN A 207 22.42 -6.24 29.28
CA ASN A 207 22.35 -6.84 27.94
C ASN A 207 21.42 -6.04 27.04
N TYR A 208 21.87 -5.79 25.80
CA TYR A 208 21.11 -5.12 24.75
C TYR A 208 21.07 -6.05 23.54
N ALA A 209 19.89 -6.63 23.27
CA ALA A 209 19.75 -7.75 22.34
C ALA A 209 19.11 -7.34 21.02
N GLU A 210 17.95 -6.67 21.06
CA GLU A 210 17.20 -6.27 19.87
C GLU A 210 16.73 -4.82 19.98
N LEU A 211 16.85 -4.03 18.91
CA LEU A 211 16.17 -2.73 18.75
C LEU A 211 14.98 -2.92 17.79
N TRP A 212 13.75 -2.71 18.25
CA TRP A 212 12.53 -2.99 17.49
C TRP A 212 11.95 -1.73 16.84
N MET A 213 11.73 -1.82 15.54
CA MET A 213 11.21 -0.73 14.70
C MET A 213 9.97 -1.23 13.96
N GLY A 214 8.80 -0.71 14.34
CA GLY A 214 7.54 -1.07 13.72
C GLY A 214 6.34 -0.94 14.65
N THR A 215 5.33 -1.75 14.39
CA THR A 215 3.99 -1.68 15.00
C THR A 215 3.70 -2.86 15.93
N HIS A 216 4.71 -3.66 16.28
CA HIS A 216 4.51 -4.85 17.10
C HIS A 216 4.17 -4.51 18.57
N ASP A 217 3.13 -5.13 19.12
CA ASP A 217 2.62 -4.78 20.46
C ASP A 217 3.61 -5.03 21.61
N SER A 218 4.40 -6.10 21.53
CA SER A 218 5.45 -6.42 22.52
C SER A 218 6.68 -5.48 22.49
N GLY A 219 6.80 -4.63 21.47
CA GLY A 219 7.92 -3.70 21.32
C GLY A 219 7.53 -2.54 20.42
N PRO A 220 6.60 -1.66 20.87
CA PRO A 220 6.06 -0.61 20.04
C PRO A 220 7.13 0.46 19.75
N SER A 221 7.07 1.05 18.55
CA SER A 221 7.76 2.31 18.27
C SER A 221 6.83 3.49 18.56
N PHE A 222 7.39 4.61 19.02
CA PHE A 222 6.66 5.82 19.40
C PHE A 222 7.04 6.98 18.49
N ILE A 223 6.06 7.81 18.13
CA ILE A 223 6.30 9.04 17.38
C ILE A 223 7.03 10.05 18.28
N VAL A 224 8.14 10.61 17.82
CA VAL A 224 8.88 11.66 18.53
C VAL A 224 8.01 12.91 18.71
N ASP A 225 8.22 13.66 19.82
CA ASP A 225 7.50 14.90 20.16
C ASP A 225 5.97 14.73 20.29
N SER A 226 5.49 13.50 20.45
CA SER A 226 4.08 13.16 20.71
C SER A 226 3.93 12.54 22.11
N ASP A 227 2.82 12.81 22.81
CA ASP A 227 2.55 12.24 24.14
C ASP A 227 2.29 10.72 24.06
N ASN A 228 3.37 9.91 24.07
CA ASN A 228 3.36 8.44 24.04
C ASN A 228 2.51 7.81 22.93
N LEU A 229 2.39 8.49 21.78
CA LEU A 229 1.64 7.98 20.64
C LEU A 229 2.45 6.89 19.93
N THR A 230 1.92 5.67 19.88
CA THR A 230 2.58 4.57 19.14
C THR A 230 2.42 4.75 17.64
N LEU A 231 3.40 4.25 16.88
CA LEU A 231 3.32 4.19 15.41
C LEU A 231 2.09 3.39 14.96
N LYS A 232 1.74 2.30 15.67
CA LYS A 232 0.55 1.48 15.37
C LYS A 232 -0.74 2.30 15.48
N SER A 233 -0.92 3.01 16.58
CA SER A 233 -2.09 3.88 16.79
C SER A 233 -2.14 5.00 15.74
N TRP A 234 -1.00 5.63 15.45
CA TRP A 234 -0.92 6.67 14.44
C TRP A 234 -1.25 6.15 13.03
N ILE A 235 -0.77 4.98 12.62
CA ILE A 235 -1.12 4.34 11.35
C ILE A 235 -2.61 3.99 11.30
N THR A 236 -3.18 3.51 12.41
CA THR A 236 -4.61 3.18 12.51
C THR A 236 -5.50 4.40 12.27
N GLU A 237 -5.07 5.58 12.76
CA GLU A 237 -5.74 6.86 12.51
C GLU A 237 -5.45 7.45 11.11
N ASN A 238 -4.42 6.94 10.42
CA ASN A 238 -3.94 7.45 9.14
C ASN A 238 -3.66 6.31 8.14
N PRO A 239 -4.60 5.39 7.86
CA PRO A 239 -4.32 4.16 7.12
C PRO A 239 -3.74 4.38 5.73
N SER A 240 -4.08 5.49 5.07
CA SER A 240 -3.56 5.86 3.74
C SER A 240 -2.04 5.97 3.66
N VAL A 241 -1.33 6.15 4.78
CA VAL A 241 0.14 6.19 4.82
C VAL A 241 0.80 4.86 4.48
N LEU A 242 0.05 3.75 4.52
CA LEU A 242 0.51 2.43 4.10
C LEU A 242 0.41 2.23 2.57
N GLY A 243 -0.43 3.01 1.89
CA GLY A 243 -0.75 2.80 0.48
C GLY A 243 -1.76 1.67 0.26
N ASP A 244 -2.55 1.80 -0.81
CA ASP A 244 -3.73 0.96 -1.08
C ASP A 244 -3.41 -0.55 -1.10
N LYS A 245 -2.27 -0.93 -1.71
CA LYS A 245 -1.86 -2.33 -1.83
C LYS A 245 -1.58 -2.99 -0.49
N VAL A 246 -1.03 -2.23 0.45
CA VAL A 246 -0.70 -2.76 1.78
C VAL A 246 -1.97 -2.88 2.61
N LEU A 247 -2.84 -1.87 2.56
CA LEU A 247 -4.15 -1.88 3.22
C LEU A 247 -5.02 -3.05 2.75
N GLU A 248 -5.08 -3.29 1.44
CA GLU A 248 -5.89 -4.38 0.87
C GLU A 248 -5.41 -5.75 1.33
N LYS A 249 -4.10 -5.96 1.44
CA LYS A 249 -3.51 -7.28 1.70
C LYS A 249 -3.26 -7.58 3.18
N TRP A 250 -2.80 -6.61 3.96
CA TRP A 250 -2.38 -6.78 5.36
C TRP A 250 -3.16 -5.90 6.34
N GLY A 251 -4.12 -5.09 5.85
CA GLY A 251 -4.91 -4.21 6.69
C GLY A 251 -4.13 -3.00 7.20
N THR A 252 -4.52 -2.48 8.36
CA THR A 252 -3.97 -1.24 8.94
C THR A 252 -2.71 -1.48 9.78
N ASP A 253 -1.89 -2.46 9.41
CA ASP A 253 -0.66 -2.80 10.13
C ASP A 253 0.53 -2.94 9.16
N LEU A 254 1.75 -2.84 9.68
CA LEU A 254 2.94 -3.13 8.88
C LEU A 254 3.07 -4.64 8.67
N PRO A 255 3.33 -5.10 7.43
CA PRO A 255 3.50 -6.53 7.17
C PRO A 255 4.83 -7.09 7.67
N PHE A 256 5.72 -6.23 8.19
CA PHE A 256 7.04 -6.59 8.67
C PHE A 256 7.38 -5.90 9.98
N LEU A 257 8.29 -6.52 10.74
CA LEU A 257 9.00 -5.95 11.87
C LEU A 257 10.48 -5.82 11.48
N PHE A 258 11.04 -4.64 11.71
CA PHE A 258 12.43 -4.33 11.40
C PHE A 258 13.25 -4.22 12.68
N LYS A 259 14.46 -4.76 12.69
CA LYS A 259 15.29 -4.81 13.88
C LYS A 259 16.79 -4.64 13.62
N VAL A 260 17.50 -4.23 14.65
CA VAL A 260 18.95 -4.45 14.77
C VAL A 260 19.17 -5.45 15.91
N LEU A 261 20.00 -6.46 15.68
CA LEU A 261 20.34 -7.51 16.63
C LEU A 261 21.81 -7.43 17.02
N SER A 262 22.08 -7.63 18.31
CA SER A 262 23.41 -7.77 18.90
C SER A 262 23.52 -9.14 19.57
N VAL A 263 24.07 -10.12 18.86
CA VAL A 263 24.12 -11.52 19.30
C VAL A 263 25.47 -11.81 19.93
N ALA A 264 25.52 -11.90 21.27
CA ALA A 264 26.72 -12.25 22.02
C ALA A 264 26.74 -13.70 22.53
N LYS A 265 25.57 -14.34 22.56
CA LYS A 265 25.36 -15.76 22.89
C LYS A 265 24.43 -16.37 21.85
N ALA A 266 24.61 -17.65 21.52
CA ALA A 266 23.75 -18.31 20.54
C ALA A 266 22.28 -18.30 20.97
N LEU A 267 21.39 -17.99 20.03
CA LEU A 267 19.95 -18.10 20.18
C LEU A 267 19.50 -19.56 20.09
N SER A 268 18.25 -19.82 20.46
CA SER A 268 17.65 -21.14 20.30
C SER A 268 17.63 -21.57 18.84
N ILE A 269 17.96 -22.84 18.57
CA ILE A 269 17.65 -23.44 17.26
C ILE A 269 16.14 -23.47 17.12
N GLN A 270 15.66 -22.87 16.04
CA GLN A 270 14.25 -22.64 15.82
C GLN A 270 13.87 -22.88 14.35
N ALA A 271 12.58 -23.10 14.13
CA ALA A 271 11.96 -23.09 12.82
C ALA A 271 10.57 -22.46 12.93
N HIS A 272 10.09 -21.89 11.83
CA HIS A 272 8.81 -21.21 11.77
C HIS A 272 7.86 -21.95 10.84
N PRO A 273 6.61 -22.23 11.26
CA PRO A 273 5.66 -22.91 10.40
C PRO A 273 5.35 -22.06 9.15
N ASP A 274 5.06 -22.73 8.03
CA ASP A 274 4.42 -22.07 6.89
C ASP A 274 3.02 -21.55 7.23
N LYS A 275 2.43 -20.74 6.34
CA LYS A 275 1.16 -20.06 6.62
C LYS A 275 0.02 -21.06 6.87
N GLU A 276 -0.01 -22.18 6.14
CA GLU A 276 -1.05 -23.19 6.31
C GLU A 276 -0.93 -23.92 7.65
N SER A 277 0.30 -24.27 8.03
CA SER A 277 0.63 -24.93 9.29
C SER A 277 0.41 -24.00 10.47
N ALA A 278 0.77 -22.72 10.36
CA ALA A 278 0.54 -21.70 11.39
C ALA A 278 -0.96 -21.57 11.73
N VAL A 279 -1.83 -21.49 10.72
CA VAL A 279 -3.29 -21.45 10.91
C VAL A 279 -3.79 -22.69 11.67
N LYS A 280 -3.33 -23.89 11.29
CA LYS A 280 -3.71 -25.15 11.95
C LYS A 280 -3.21 -25.20 13.39
N LEU A 281 -1.94 -24.85 13.61
CA LEU A 281 -1.29 -24.89 14.91
C LEU A 281 -1.89 -23.89 15.88
N HIS A 282 -2.14 -22.65 15.45
CA HIS A 282 -2.83 -21.64 16.24
C HIS A 282 -4.22 -22.10 16.67
N LYS A 283 -4.97 -22.72 15.74
CA LYS A 283 -6.30 -23.27 16.06
C LYS A 283 -6.24 -24.43 17.05
N SER A 284 -5.25 -25.32 16.94
CA SER A 284 -5.13 -26.50 17.82
C SER A 284 -4.48 -26.22 19.17
N LEU A 285 -3.52 -25.30 19.21
CA LEU A 285 -2.61 -25.04 20.33
C LEU A 285 -2.38 -23.52 20.50
N PRO A 286 -3.45 -22.71 20.72
CA PRO A 286 -3.36 -21.24 20.71
C PRO A 286 -2.47 -20.64 21.80
N ASN A 287 -2.22 -21.40 22.89
CA ASN A 287 -1.31 -20.97 23.95
C ASN A 287 0.17 -21.09 23.57
N LEU A 288 0.48 -21.96 22.60
CA LEU A 288 1.85 -22.21 22.12
C LEU A 288 2.15 -21.43 20.84
N TYR A 289 1.17 -21.35 19.93
CA TYR A 289 1.24 -20.62 18.67
C TYR A 289 0.30 -19.43 18.74
N LYS A 290 0.85 -18.22 18.79
CA LYS A 290 0.12 -17.01 19.22
C LYS A 290 -0.72 -16.38 18.12
N ASP A 291 -0.39 -16.66 16.87
CA ASP A 291 -1.01 -16.07 15.69
C ASP A 291 -1.11 -17.09 14.55
N ASP A 292 -1.90 -16.78 13.53
CA ASP A 292 -2.10 -17.63 12.36
C ASP A 292 -1.08 -17.36 11.23
N ASN A 293 -0.02 -16.59 11.52
CA ASN A 293 0.88 -16.10 10.50
C ASN A 293 2.17 -16.91 10.41
N HIS A 294 2.73 -16.94 9.19
CA HIS A 294 4.09 -17.43 8.99
C HIS A 294 5.10 -16.37 9.42
N LYS A 295 6.36 -16.77 9.53
CA LYS A 295 7.44 -15.89 9.96
C LYS A 295 8.68 -16.05 9.06
N PRO A 296 8.61 -15.65 7.78
CA PRO A 296 9.82 -15.49 6.99
C PRO A 296 10.70 -14.39 7.60
N GLU A 297 12.01 -14.61 7.59
CA GLU A 297 13.01 -13.70 8.18
C GLU A 297 14.19 -13.49 7.23
N MET A 298 14.94 -12.41 7.42
CA MET A 298 16.21 -12.15 6.75
C MET A 298 17.17 -11.43 7.69
N ALA A 299 18.38 -11.96 7.82
CA ALA A 299 19.49 -11.33 8.53
C ALA A 299 20.50 -10.76 7.53
N LEU A 300 20.78 -9.47 7.63
CA LEU A 300 21.79 -8.74 6.83
C LEU A 300 22.94 -8.32 7.76
N ALA A 301 24.12 -8.88 7.53
CA ALA A 301 25.24 -8.77 8.46
C ALA A 301 25.82 -7.34 8.54
N LEU A 302 25.99 -6.81 9.75
CA LEU A 302 26.68 -5.55 10.05
C LEU A 302 28.16 -5.78 10.38
N THR A 303 28.43 -6.86 11.11
CA THR A 303 29.78 -7.41 11.37
C THR A 303 29.90 -8.77 10.68
N GLU A 304 31.00 -9.50 10.90
CA GLU A 304 30.96 -10.94 10.66
C GLU A 304 29.81 -11.52 11.53
N PHE A 305 28.92 -12.28 10.89
CA PHE A 305 27.71 -12.79 11.53
C PHE A 305 27.62 -14.30 11.32
N GLU A 306 27.54 -15.03 12.43
CA GLU A 306 27.56 -16.48 12.48
C GLU A 306 26.14 -17.02 12.68
N ALA A 307 25.72 -17.99 11.87
CA ALA A 307 24.41 -18.62 11.95
C ALA A 307 24.49 -20.13 11.68
N LEU A 308 23.56 -20.89 12.26
CA LEU A 308 23.17 -22.21 11.78
C LEU A 308 21.95 -22.04 10.88
N CYS A 309 21.92 -22.66 9.70
CA CYS A 309 20.75 -22.57 8.80
C CYS A 309 20.64 -23.75 7.83
N GLY A 310 19.49 -24.43 7.84
CA GLY A 310 19.19 -25.55 6.95
C GLY A 310 20.03 -26.79 7.25
N PHE A 311 19.62 -27.93 6.70
CA PHE A 311 20.37 -29.18 6.87
C PHE A 311 21.60 -29.22 5.95
N VAL A 312 22.67 -29.80 6.46
CA VAL A 312 23.90 -30.09 5.69
C VAL A 312 23.64 -31.02 4.51
N SER A 313 24.60 -31.14 3.59
CA SER A 313 24.49 -32.12 2.50
C SER A 313 24.47 -33.57 3.01
N LEU A 314 24.00 -34.48 2.17
CA LEU A 314 23.96 -35.91 2.49
C LEU A 314 25.36 -36.48 2.76
N GLU A 315 26.38 -36.01 2.04
CA GLU A 315 27.78 -36.40 2.21
C GLU A 315 28.33 -35.92 3.54
N GLU A 316 28.00 -34.69 3.92
CA GLU A 316 28.46 -34.13 5.18
C GLU A 316 27.82 -34.84 6.37
N ILE A 317 26.50 -35.15 6.32
CA ILE A 317 25.86 -35.90 7.41
C ILE A 317 26.41 -37.33 7.53
N LYS A 318 26.72 -38.00 6.41
CA LYS A 318 27.43 -39.29 6.43
C LYS A 318 28.79 -39.17 7.10
N GLY A 319 29.52 -38.10 6.78
CA GLY A 319 30.80 -37.79 7.44
C GLY A 319 30.65 -37.54 8.94
N VAL A 320 29.60 -36.84 9.37
CA VAL A 320 29.28 -36.64 10.79
C VAL A 320 29.03 -37.97 11.49
N ILE A 321 28.16 -38.83 10.94
CA ILE A 321 27.85 -40.14 11.53
C ILE A 321 29.11 -41.00 11.64
N GLN A 322 29.99 -40.98 10.64
CA GLN A 322 31.26 -41.73 10.68
C GLN A 322 32.29 -41.17 11.66
N SER A 323 32.31 -39.84 11.89
CA SER A 323 33.37 -39.16 12.66
C SER A 323 32.96 -38.77 14.09
N VAL A 324 31.66 -38.84 14.41
CA VAL A 324 31.08 -38.45 15.70
C VAL A 324 30.35 -39.64 16.32
N PRO A 325 31.08 -40.58 16.97
CA PRO A 325 30.49 -41.80 17.53
C PRO A 325 29.46 -41.54 18.63
N GLU A 326 29.51 -40.39 19.29
CA GLU A 326 28.53 -40.01 20.32
C GLU A 326 27.14 -39.78 19.73
N ILE A 327 27.04 -39.33 18.47
CA ILE A 327 25.75 -39.21 17.78
C ILE A 327 25.22 -40.61 17.45
N VAL A 328 26.08 -41.51 16.95
CA VAL A 328 25.70 -42.89 16.62
C VAL A 328 25.22 -43.66 17.85
N GLU A 329 25.93 -43.55 18.99
CA GLU A 329 25.53 -44.16 20.27
C GLU A 329 24.15 -43.64 20.73
N LEU A 330 23.79 -42.40 20.37
CA LEU A 330 22.53 -41.78 20.76
C LEU A 330 21.35 -42.14 19.84
N VAL A 331 21.56 -42.14 18.53
CA VAL A 331 20.49 -42.38 17.54
C VAL A 331 20.25 -43.87 17.28
N GLY A 332 21.27 -44.72 17.45
CA GLY A 332 21.21 -46.16 17.19
C GLY A 332 21.95 -46.58 15.91
N ASN A 333 22.45 -47.82 15.91
CA ASN A 333 23.21 -48.39 14.78
C ASN A 333 22.33 -48.78 13.57
N VAL A 334 21.01 -48.93 13.77
CA VAL A 334 20.09 -49.37 12.70
C VAL A 334 19.88 -48.23 11.69
N GLU A 335 19.93 -47.01 12.19
CA GLU A 335 19.78 -45.76 11.47
C GLU A 335 21.06 -45.39 10.69
N GLU A 336 22.23 -45.77 11.22
CA GLU A 336 23.53 -45.62 10.54
C GLU A 336 23.55 -46.40 9.22
N ASP A 337 23.13 -47.67 9.23
CA ASP A 337 23.10 -48.50 8.02
C ASP A 337 22.16 -47.89 6.96
N GLN A 338 20.98 -47.43 7.37
CA GLN A 338 20.04 -46.75 6.46
C GLN A 338 20.64 -45.48 5.84
N LEU A 339 21.35 -44.66 6.62
CA LEU A 339 22.00 -43.45 6.10
C LEU A 339 23.16 -43.76 5.16
N LEU A 340 23.97 -44.76 5.47
CA LEU A 340 25.15 -45.09 4.66
C LEU A 340 24.75 -45.61 3.27
N HIS A 341 23.62 -46.31 3.15
CA HIS A 341 23.12 -46.86 1.88
C HIS A 341 22.25 -45.89 1.05
N VAL A 342 21.72 -44.81 1.63
CA VAL A 342 20.94 -43.83 0.85
C VAL A 342 21.85 -42.94 0.00
N SER A 343 21.46 -42.68 -1.23
CA SER A 343 22.17 -41.82 -2.19
C SER A 343 21.23 -40.76 -2.75
N GLU A 344 21.77 -39.72 -3.37
CA GLU A 344 20.95 -38.70 -4.04
C GLU A 344 20.09 -39.30 -5.19
N GLN A 345 20.49 -40.45 -5.74
CA GLN A 345 19.77 -41.16 -6.80
C GLN A 345 18.49 -41.85 -6.30
N ASP A 346 18.34 -42.01 -4.99
CA ASP A 346 17.18 -42.67 -4.36
C ASP A 346 15.92 -41.80 -4.34
N GLY A 347 16.00 -40.55 -4.80
CA GLY A 347 14.91 -39.59 -4.87
C GLY A 347 14.70 -38.81 -3.57
N GLU A 348 14.22 -37.57 -3.71
CA GLU A 348 14.13 -36.58 -2.62
C GLU A 348 13.29 -37.07 -1.43
N GLU A 349 12.19 -37.79 -1.68
CA GLU A 349 11.33 -38.31 -0.61
C GLU A 349 12.03 -39.35 0.28
N LYS A 350 12.83 -40.25 -0.30
CA LYS A 350 13.53 -41.28 0.47
C LYS A 350 14.66 -40.66 1.29
N VAL A 351 15.39 -39.70 0.72
CA VAL A 351 16.43 -38.97 1.45
C VAL A 351 15.81 -38.16 2.60
N LYS A 352 14.70 -37.45 2.34
CA LYS A 352 13.93 -36.73 3.36
C LYS A 352 13.50 -37.65 4.49
N PHE A 353 12.95 -38.83 4.18
CA PHE A 353 12.50 -39.79 5.19
C PHE A 353 13.65 -40.27 6.09
N VAL A 354 14.82 -40.57 5.52
CA VAL A 354 16.00 -41.00 6.30
C VAL A 354 16.50 -39.86 7.20
N MET A 355 16.66 -38.65 6.65
CA MET A 355 17.06 -37.46 7.42
C MET A 355 16.07 -37.16 8.56
N GLN A 356 14.77 -37.22 8.26
CA GLN A 356 13.71 -37.05 9.24
C GLN A 356 13.78 -38.09 10.35
N THR A 357 13.99 -39.36 10.00
CA THR A 357 14.07 -40.45 10.97
C THR A 357 15.22 -40.24 11.94
N ILE A 358 16.43 -39.96 11.45
CA ILE A 358 17.62 -39.76 12.29
C ILE A 358 17.47 -38.53 13.18
N PHE A 359 17.00 -37.41 12.61
CA PHE A 359 16.78 -36.20 13.37
C PHE A 359 15.68 -36.37 14.42
N THR A 360 14.63 -37.14 14.13
CA THR A 360 13.57 -37.46 15.11
C THR A 360 14.11 -38.28 16.28
N HIS A 361 14.98 -39.26 16.03
CA HIS A 361 15.63 -40.04 17.10
C HIS A 361 16.52 -39.14 17.97
N LEU A 362 17.31 -38.27 17.34
CA LEU A 362 18.12 -37.28 18.05
C LEU A 362 17.26 -36.38 18.95
N MET A 363 16.18 -35.79 18.41
CA MET A 363 15.31 -34.87 19.15
C MET A 363 14.49 -35.55 20.24
N SER A 364 14.24 -36.86 20.11
CA SER A 364 13.47 -37.66 21.07
C SER A 364 14.34 -38.25 22.20
N ALA A 365 15.67 -38.11 22.12
CA ALA A 365 16.57 -38.62 23.13
C ALA A 365 16.34 -37.95 24.51
N CYS A 366 16.38 -38.74 25.58
CA CYS A 366 16.21 -38.21 26.93
C CYS A 366 17.41 -37.36 27.37
N LYS A 367 17.14 -36.36 28.21
CA LYS A 367 18.12 -35.35 28.64
C LYS A 367 19.38 -35.96 29.26
N GLU A 368 19.25 -37.04 30.02
CA GLU A 368 20.37 -37.73 30.67
C GLU A 368 21.33 -38.35 29.65
N SER A 369 20.78 -39.02 28.63
CA SER A 369 21.57 -39.62 27.55
C SER A 369 22.26 -38.54 26.71
N VAL A 370 21.55 -37.46 26.38
CA VAL A 370 22.11 -36.31 25.66
C VAL A 370 23.29 -35.70 26.43
N SER A 371 23.08 -35.37 27.72
CA SER A 371 24.13 -34.77 28.55
C SER A 371 25.36 -35.68 28.67
N LYS A 372 25.16 -37.00 28.79
CA LYS A 372 26.25 -37.98 28.78
C LYS A 372 27.01 -37.97 27.46
N MET A 373 26.32 -37.96 26.32
CA MET A 373 26.97 -37.96 24.99
C MET A 373 27.71 -36.67 24.72
N VAL A 374 27.12 -35.53 25.06
CA VAL A 374 27.76 -34.22 24.93
C VAL A 374 29.02 -34.13 25.82
N SER A 375 28.98 -34.65 27.04
CA SER A 375 30.15 -34.71 27.91
C SER A 375 31.28 -35.59 27.33
N LYS A 376 30.94 -36.76 26.78
CA LYS A 376 31.92 -37.62 26.08
C LYS A 376 32.54 -36.90 24.88
N LEU A 377 31.70 -36.28 24.05
CA LEU A 377 32.11 -35.51 22.88
C LEU A 377 33.08 -34.40 23.27
N LYS A 378 32.73 -33.61 24.29
CA LYS A 378 33.61 -32.56 24.83
C LYS A 378 34.97 -33.10 25.24
N SER A 379 35.01 -34.20 25.99
CA SER A 379 36.28 -34.82 26.39
C SER A 379 37.10 -35.29 25.18
N ARG A 380 36.47 -35.92 24.20
CA ARG A 380 37.14 -36.38 22.97
C ARG A 380 37.70 -35.21 22.15
N LEU A 381 36.93 -34.13 21.97
CA LEU A 381 37.36 -32.96 21.21
C LEU A 381 38.49 -32.19 21.91
N ILE A 382 38.46 -32.05 23.24
CA ILE A 382 39.55 -31.44 24.02
C ILE A 382 40.85 -32.23 23.85
N GLU A 383 40.79 -33.57 23.85
CA GLU A 383 41.98 -34.39 23.60
C GLU A 383 42.45 -34.27 22.14
N ALA A 384 41.53 -34.36 21.18
CA ALA A 384 41.84 -34.23 19.76
C ALA A 384 42.47 -32.85 19.43
N GLN A 385 42.08 -31.78 20.12
CA GLN A 385 42.65 -30.43 19.94
C GLN A 385 44.16 -30.38 20.25
N LYS A 386 44.68 -31.30 21.07
CA LYS A 386 46.12 -31.39 21.36
C LYS A 386 46.91 -32.02 20.21
N GLU A 387 46.25 -32.83 19.39
CA GLU A 387 46.87 -33.62 18.32
C GLU A 387 46.62 -33.03 16.92
N ARG A 388 45.48 -32.34 16.72
CA ARG A 388 45.10 -31.72 15.45
C ARG A 388 44.31 -30.42 15.65
N GLN A 389 44.25 -29.63 14.59
CA GLN A 389 43.30 -28.52 14.52
C GLN A 389 41.87 -29.07 14.48
N LEU A 390 40.99 -28.51 15.31
CA LEU A 390 39.55 -28.78 15.26
C LEU A 390 38.92 -28.07 14.07
N SER A 391 37.95 -28.71 13.43
CA SER A 391 37.11 -28.06 12.40
C SER A 391 36.27 -26.93 13.00
N ASP A 392 35.80 -26.02 12.14
CA ASP A 392 34.94 -24.89 12.56
C ASP A 392 33.69 -25.36 13.32
N LYS A 393 33.09 -26.48 12.90
CA LYS A 393 31.94 -27.09 13.60
C LYS A 393 32.31 -27.66 14.96
N GLU A 394 33.45 -28.34 15.09
CA GLU A 394 33.89 -28.86 16.38
C GLU A 394 34.21 -27.72 17.37
N GLN A 395 34.81 -26.63 16.89
CA GLN A 395 35.03 -25.43 17.70
C GLN A 395 33.71 -24.78 18.12
N LEU A 396 32.76 -24.66 17.19
CA LEU A 396 31.42 -24.16 17.48
C LEU A 396 30.73 -25.00 18.56
N VAL A 397 30.75 -26.33 18.43
CA VAL A 397 30.12 -27.26 19.37
C VAL A 397 30.70 -27.12 20.78
N LEU A 398 32.02 -26.94 20.92
CA LEU A 398 32.64 -26.68 22.22
C LEU A 398 32.21 -25.32 22.83
N ARG A 399 32.02 -24.30 21.99
CA ARG A 399 31.47 -23.00 22.43
C ARG A 399 30.01 -23.14 22.86
N LEU A 400 29.17 -23.79 22.04
CA LEU A 400 27.76 -24.04 22.36
C LEU A 400 27.60 -24.85 23.64
N GLU A 401 28.46 -25.84 23.91
CA GLU A 401 28.46 -26.60 25.17
C GLU A 401 28.85 -25.75 26.38
N THR A 402 29.64 -24.69 26.18
CA THR A 402 29.95 -23.74 27.24
C THR A 402 28.75 -22.84 27.56
N GLU A 403 27.99 -22.44 26.54
CA GLU A 403 26.80 -21.59 26.65
C GLU A 403 25.54 -22.34 27.09
N TYR A 404 25.42 -23.61 26.68
CA TYR A 404 24.29 -24.51 26.89
C TYR A 404 24.74 -25.92 27.29
N PRO A 405 25.26 -26.12 28.52
CA PRO A 405 25.83 -27.39 28.95
C PRO A 405 24.83 -28.56 28.87
N GLY A 406 25.22 -29.62 28.14
CA GLY A 406 24.44 -30.84 27.97
C GLY A 406 23.16 -30.68 27.15
N ASP A 407 23.03 -29.62 26.35
CA ASP A 407 21.84 -29.40 25.53
C ASP A 407 21.89 -30.16 24.19
N ILE A 408 20.73 -30.59 23.69
CA ILE A 408 20.62 -31.33 22.42
C ILE A 408 21.05 -30.49 21.21
N GLY A 409 20.94 -29.16 21.31
CA GLY A 409 21.36 -28.21 20.28
C GLY A 409 22.85 -28.29 19.99
N VAL A 410 23.67 -28.71 20.97
CA VAL A 410 25.10 -28.94 20.80
C VAL A 410 25.37 -30.05 19.77
N LEU A 411 24.62 -31.15 19.83
CA LEU A 411 24.72 -32.22 18.83
C LEU A 411 24.02 -31.85 17.52
N SER A 412 22.91 -31.12 17.61
CA SER A 412 22.12 -30.68 16.45
C SER A 412 22.91 -29.77 15.52
N ALA A 413 23.89 -29.01 16.03
CA ALA A 413 24.76 -28.17 15.22
C ALA A 413 25.53 -28.93 14.13
N PHE A 414 25.80 -30.24 14.31
CA PHE A 414 26.41 -31.05 13.24
C PHE A 414 25.48 -31.31 12.06
N PHE A 415 24.17 -31.33 12.29
CA PHE A 415 23.15 -31.55 11.27
C PHE A 415 22.85 -30.31 10.45
N LEU A 416 23.30 -29.13 10.90
CA LEU A 416 22.98 -27.84 10.28
C LEU A 416 24.20 -27.21 9.61
N ASN A 417 23.98 -26.41 8.55
CA ASN A 417 25.08 -25.66 7.95
C ASN A 417 25.56 -24.58 8.91
N TYR A 418 26.87 -24.50 9.16
CA TYR A 418 27.47 -23.40 9.89
C TYR A 418 27.89 -22.31 8.92
N VAL A 419 27.15 -21.21 8.92
CA VAL A 419 27.23 -20.11 7.96
C VAL A 419 27.91 -18.92 8.63
N LYS A 420 28.86 -18.30 7.91
CA LYS A 420 29.53 -17.06 8.31
C LYS A 420 29.28 -16.03 7.22
N LEU A 421 28.54 -14.97 7.54
CA LEU A 421 28.25 -13.87 6.65
C LEU A 421 29.25 -12.75 6.87
N ASN A 422 29.82 -12.23 5.79
CA ASN A 422 30.60 -11.00 5.81
C ASN A 422 29.66 -9.78 5.88
N PRO A 423 30.13 -8.63 6.39
CA PRO A 423 29.34 -7.39 6.38
C PRO A 423 28.78 -7.04 5.00
N GLY A 424 27.44 -6.97 4.89
CA GLY A 424 26.76 -6.76 3.62
C GLY A 424 26.25 -8.02 2.91
N GLU A 425 26.54 -9.20 3.42
CA GLU A 425 25.89 -10.44 3.00
C GLU A 425 24.61 -10.65 3.81
N ALA A 426 23.57 -11.17 3.17
CA ALA A 426 22.33 -11.52 3.85
C ALA A 426 21.97 -12.99 3.68
N LEU A 427 21.23 -13.50 4.65
CA LEU A 427 20.66 -14.84 4.67
C LEU A 427 19.17 -14.70 4.94
N TYR A 428 18.34 -15.26 4.06
CA TYR A 428 16.90 -15.37 4.33
C TYR A 428 16.59 -16.75 4.94
N LEU A 429 15.56 -16.78 5.77
CA LEU A 429 15.13 -17.96 6.52
C LEU A 429 13.75 -18.36 6.02
N GLY A 430 13.68 -19.51 5.36
CA GLY A 430 12.45 -20.07 4.84
C GLY A 430 11.55 -20.61 5.95
N ALA A 431 10.26 -20.76 5.64
CA ALA A 431 9.36 -21.52 6.50
C ALA A 431 9.84 -22.98 6.59
N ASN A 432 9.62 -23.60 7.75
CA ASN A 432 9.95 -24.98 8.05
C ASN A 432 11.45 -25.31 7.93
N GLU A 433 12.34 -24.32 7.97
CA GLU A 433 13.79 -24.52 7.97
C GLU A 433 14.39 -24.25 9.35
N PRO A 434 15.23 -25.16 9.89
CA PRO A 434 15.86 -24.97 11.19
C PRO A 434 17.04 -24.01 11.09
N HIS A 435 17.11 -23.05 12.01
CA HIS A 435 18.17 -22.06 12.05
C HIS A 435 18.42 -21.53 13.47
N ALA A 436 19.58 -20.90 13.69
CA ALA A 436 19.92 -20.19 14.92
C ALA A 436 20.96 -19.11 14.61
N TYR A 437 20.80 -17.91 15.17
CA TYR A 437 21.89 -16.94 15.17
C TYR A 437 22.85 -17.25 16.31
N ILE A 438 24.15 -17.22 16.01
CA ILE A 438 25.19 -17.71 16.92
C ILE A 438 25.98 -16.56 17.52
N HIS A 439 26.46 -15.63 16.70
CA HIS A 439 27.28 -14.51 17.15
C HIS A 439 27.36 -13.40 16.08
N GLY A 440 27.42 -12.14 16.52
CA GLY A 440 27.64 -10.98 15.66
C GLY A 440 26.46 -10.00 15.65
N GLU A 441 26.60 -8.95 14.85
CA GLU A 441 25.61 -7.88 14.73
C GLU A 441 24.95 -7.94 13.33
N CYS A 442 23.63 -7.80 13.27
CA CYS A 442 22.91 -7.78 12.00
C CYS A 442 21.71 -6.84 12.03
N VAL A 443 21.25 -6.48 10.84
CA VAL A 443 19.90 -5.95 10.61
C VAL A 443 19.00 -7.14 10.31
N GLU A 444 17.90 -7.28 11.03
CA GLU A 444 16.89 -8.31 10.78
C GLU A 444 15.62 -7.66 10.26
N CYS A 445 14.99 -8.29 9.27
CA CYS A 445 13.60 -8.01 8.94
C CYS A 445 12.83 -9.32 8.90
N MET A 446 11.60 -9.31 9.41
CA MET A 446 10.75 -10.50 9.53
C MET A 446 9.28 -10.14 9.31
N ALA A 447 8.46 -11.08 8.88
CA ALA A 447 7.01 -10.90 8.91
C ALA A 447 6.51 -10.78 10.36
N THR A 448 5.37 -10.13 10.56
CA THR A 448 4.76 -9.98 11.89
C THR A 448 4.15 -11.31 12.38
N SER A 449 4.94 -12.07 13.13
CA SER A 449 4.52 -13.30 13.82
C SER A 449 5.39 -13.61 15.03
N ASP A 450 4.81 -14.28 16.01
CA ASP A 450 5.45 -14.76 17.24
C ASP A 450 5.59 -16.30 17.26
N ASN A 451 5.23 -16.99 16.18
CA ASN A 451 5.28 -18.44 16.08
C ASN A 451 6.73 -18.96 16.00
N VAL A 452 7.15 -19.75 16.98
CA VAL A 452 8.52 -20.30 17.07
C VAL A 452 8.48 -21.74 17.59
N VAL A 453 8.95 -22.69 16.80
CA VAL A 453 9.16 -24.09 17.21
C VAL A 453 10.64 -24.31 17.47
N ARG A 454 11.00 -24.74 18.70
CA ARG A 454 12.40 -24.85 19.13
C ARG A 454 12.94 -26.26 19.05
N ALA A 455 14.18 -26.40 18.59
CA ALA A 455 14.91 -27.66 18.44
C ALA A 455 16.07 -27.82 19.44
N GLY A 456 16.56 -26.75 20.06
CA GLY A 456 17.70 -26.82 20.99
C GLY A 456 18.22 -25.44 21.35
N LEU A 457 19.33 -25.41 22.09
CA LEU A 457 19.97 -24.21 22.64
C LEU A 457 18.96 -23.35 23.43
N THR A 458 18.13 -24.02 24.23
CA THR A 458 17.02 -23.35 24.92
C THR A 458 16.63 -24.06 26.21
N SER A 459 16.24 -23.28 27.21
CA SER A 459 15.57 -23.77 28.42
C SER A 459 14.05 -23.87 28.27
N LYS A 460 13.49 -23.36 27.17
CA LYS A 460 12.04 -23.34 26.90
C LYS A 460 11.55 -24.69 26.37
N LEU A 461 10.24 -24.88 26.37
CA LEU A 461 9.58 -26.08 25.85
C LEU A 461 9.95 -26.32 24.38
N ARG A 462 10.21 -27.59 24.04
CA ARG A 462 10.41 -28.08 22.66
C ARG A 462 9.23 -28.95 22.27
N ASP A 463 8.47 -28.51 21.26
CA ASP A 463 7.39 -29.29 20.65
C ASP A 463 7.98 -30.21 19.57
N VAL A 464 8.65 -31.27 20.02
CA VAL A 464 9.39 -32.20 19.15
C VAL A 464 8.51 -32.85 18.07
N PRO A 465 7.28 -33.32 18.37
CA PRO A 465 6.41 -33.89 17.33
C PRO A 465 6.11 -32.90 16.20
N THR A 466 5.72 -31.67 16.54
CA THR A 466 5.45 -30.63 15.53
C THR A 466 6.72 -30.29 14.76
N LEU A 467 7.84 -30.07 15.45
CA LEU A 467 9.14 -29.79 14.86
C LEU A 467 9.50 -30.83 13.79
N CYS A 468 9.60 -32.11 14.17
CA CYS A 468 10.05 -33.15 13.24
C CYS A 468 9.06 -33.39 12.09
N SER A 469 7.77 -33.09 12.29
CA SER A 469 6.76 -33.23 11.22
C SER A 469 6.78 -32.09 10.21
N MET A 470 7.09 -30.86 10.64
CA MET A 470 6.95 -29.67 9.80
C MET A 470 8.19 -29.40 8.95
N LEU A 471 9.38 -29.78 9.42
CA LEU A 471 10.65 -29.46 8.74
C LEU A 471 10.72 -30.00 7.31
N THR A 472 11.34 -29.24 6.41
CA THR A 472 11.47 -29.62 4.99
C THR A 472 12.44 -30.79 4.79
N TYR A 473 13.51 -30.85 5.61
CA TYR A 473 14.69 -31.71 5.43
C TYR A 473 15.42 -31.50 4.09
N LYS A 474 15.24 -30.32 3.49
CA LYS A 474 16.01 -29.92 2.32
C LYS A 474 17.48 -29.80 2.73
N GLN A 475 18.34 -30.46 1.96
CA GLN A 475 19.78 -30.46 2.17
C GLN A 475 20.45 -29.44 1.26
N GLY A 476 21.63 -29.00 1.69
CA GLY A 476 22.51 -28.14 0.91
C GLY A 476 22.81 -26.84 1.62
N TYR A 477 23.83 -26.15 1.14
CA TYR A 477 24.23 -24.87 1.70
C TYR A 477 23.18 -23.79 1.34
N PRO A 478 22.77 -22.93 2.28
CA PRO A 478 21.77 -21.91 2.01
C PRO A 478 22.29 -20.82 1.06
N ASP A 479 21.37 -20.21 0.31
CA ASP A 479 21.70 -19.12 -0.61
C ASP A 479 22.07 -17.85 0.16
N ILE A 480 23.31 -17.38 -0.01
CA ILE A 480 23.77 -16.09 0.52
C ILE A 480 23.43 -14.98 -0.48
N LEU A 481 22.64 -14.02 -0.04
CA LEU A 481 22.23 -12.87 -0.85
C LEU A 481 23.29 -11.77 -0.77
N GLN A 482 23.84 -11.42 -1.93
CA GLN A 482 24.77 -10.28 -2.08
C GLN A 482 24.03 -8.94 -2.25
N GLY A 483 22.73 -9.00 -2.53
CA GLY A 483 21.92 -7.85 -2.92
C GLY A 483 22.15 -7.41 -4.37
N VAL A 484 21.30 -6.51 -4.86
CA VAL A 484 21.32 -5.95 -6.23
C VAL A 484 21.52 -4.45 -6.13
N ALA A 485 22.52 -3.91 -6.84
CA ALA A 485 22.74 -2.47 -6.88
C ALA A 485 21.54 -1.76 -7.54
N VAL A 486 20.92 -0.84 -6.80
CA VAL A 486 19.86 0.05 -7.32
C VAL A 486 20.50 1.29 -7.94
N ASN A 487 21.54 1.79 -7.30
CA ASN A 487 22.44 2.82 -7.82
C ASN A 487 23.83 2.63 -7.19
N GLN A 488 24.74 3.59 -7.38
CA GLN A 488 26.11 3.49 -6.88
C GLN A 488 26.25 3.45 -5.34
N TYR A 489 25.21 3.85 -4.59
CA TYR A 489 25.23 3.92 -3.11
C TYR A 489 24.25 2.96 -2.44
N ILE A 490 23.21 2.51 -3.16
CA ILE A 490 22.11 1.70 -2.63
C ILE A 490 22.17 0.29 -3.19
N THR A 491 22.19 -0.71 -2.31
CA THR A 491 22.09 -2.14 -2.61
C THR A 491 20.81 -2.69 -2.00
N ARG A 492 19.98 -3.39 -2.78
CA ARG A 492 18.68 -3.93 -2.38
C ARG A 492 18.71 -5.45 -2.22
N TYR A 493 18.13 -5.95 -1.15
CA TYR A 493 18.01 -7.36 -0.81
C TYR A 493 16.53 -7.76 -0.87
N MET A 494 16.20 -8.64 -1.81
CA MET A 494 14.83 -9.10 -2.07
C MET A 494 14.74 -10.61 -1.80
N PRO A 495 14.25 -11.01 -0.62
CA PRO A 495 13.97 -12.40 -0.33
C PRO A 495 12.69 -12.89 -1.08
N PRO A 496 12.45 -14.21 -1.18
CA PRO A 496 11.36 -14.78 -2.00
C PRO A 496 9.96 -14.73 -1.33
N PHE A 497 9.68 -13.71 -0.51
CA PHE A 497 8.40 -13.49 0.17
C PHE A 497 7.95 -12.02 0.06
N ASP A 498 6.67 -11.72 0.29
CA ASP A 498 6.05 -10.43 -0.09
C ASP A 498 6.20 -9.32 0.96
N GLU A 499 6.41 -9.72 2.20
CA GLU A 499 6.26 -8.89 3.36
C GLU A 499 7.29 -7.75 3.36
N PHE A 500 8.53 -8.02 2.94
CA PHE A 500 9.58 -7.01 2.98
C PHE A 500 10.73 -7.20 1.98
N GLU A 501 11.35 -6.07 1.64
CA GLU A 501 12.67 -5.90 1.03
C GLU A 501 13.52 -5.01 1.96
N VAL A 502 14.85 -5.15 1.90
CA VAL A 502 15.77 -4.31 2.67
C VAL A 502 16.77 -3.63 1.74
N ASP A 503 16.93 -2.32 1.88
CA ASP A 503 17.97 -1.54 1.20
C ASP A 503 19.10 -1.22 2.19
N ARG A 504 20.34 -1.38 1.74
CA ARG A 504 21.54 -0.87 2.39
C ARG A 504 22.07 0.31 1.58
N CYS A 505 22.21 1.46 2.22
CA CYS A 505 22.77 2.65 1.60
C CYS A 505 24.08 3.04 2.30
N ASN A 506 25.18 3.09 1.53
CA ASN A 506 26.46 3.64 1.97
C ASN A 506 26.75 4.89 1.13
N LEU A 507 26.56 6.07 1.71
CA LEU A 507 26.66 7.34 1.01
C LEU A 507 27.92 8.11 1.50
N PRO A 508 28.90 8.41 0.64
CA PRO A 508 30.08 9.17 1.02
C PRO A 508 29.76 10.61 1.46
N GLU A 509 30.70 11.24 2.16
CA GLU A 509 30.59 12.65 2.55
C GLU A 509 30.56 13.57 1.33
N GLY A 510 29.70 14.59 1.35
CA GLY A 510 29.48 15.54 0.27
C GLY A 510 28.56 15.03 -0.86
N GLU A 511 28.14 13.77 -0.82
CA GLU A 511 27.27 13.15 -1.84
C GLU A 511 25.79 13.13 -1.41
N PHE A 512 24.92 12.91 -2.40
CA PHE A 512 23.49 12.73 -2.20
C PHE A 512 22.95 11.50 -2.94
N THR A 513 21.82 10.97 -2.47
CA THR A 513 21.08 9.89 -3.13
C THR A 513 19.58 10.11 -2.99
N GLU A 514 18.80 9.53 -3.88
CA GLU A 514 17.34 9.60 -3.86
C GLU A 514 16.75 8.21 -3.57
N PHE A 515 15.77 8.18 -2.67
CA PHE A 515 14.82 7.09 -2.55
C PHE A 515 13.51 7.54 -3.21
N PRO A 516 13.15 6.97 -4.38
CA PRO A 516 11.94 7.38 -5.09
C PRO A 516 10.69 7.04 -4.29
N ALA A 517 9.56 7.64 -4.66
CA ALA A 517 8.27 7.32 -4.06
C ALA A 517 7.90 5.84 -4.29
N PHE A 518 7.79 5.05 -3.21
CA PHE A 518 7.38 3.65 -3.25
C PHE A 518 5.87 3.49 -3.05
N LEU A 519 5.28 2.39 -3.51
CA LEU A 519 3.85 2.12 -3.32
C LEU A 519 3.46 1.70 -1.89
N GLY A 520 4.44 1.38 -1.05
CA GLY A 520 4.26 0.97 0.34
C GLY A 520 5.11 1.80 1.30
N PRO A 521 4.88 1.66 2.62
CA PRO A 521 5.60 2.41 3.64
C PRO A 521 7.04 1.94 3.73
N SER A 522 7.88 2.75 4.39
CA SER A 522 9.28 2.42 4.65
C SER A 522 9.69 2.80 6.07
N LEU A 523 10.52 1.97 6.69
CA LEU A 523 11.24 2.28 7.92
C LEU A 523 12.72 2.40 7.63
N PHE A 524 13.36 3.42 8.17
CA PHE A 524 14.78 3.68 8.01
C PHE A 524 15.48 3.68 9.36
N VAL A 525 16.72 3.21 9.41
CA VAL A 525 17.62 3.33 10.56
C VAL A 525 18.99 3.81 10.10
N VAL A 526 19.51 4.86 10.76
CA VAL A 526 20.85 5.37 10.51
C VAL A 526 21.83 4.68 11.45
N THR A 527 22.70 3.83 10.91
CA THR A 527 23.68 3.09 11.73
C THR A 527 25.02 3.83 11.85
N ARG A 528 25.35 4.72 10.92
CA ARG A 528 26.56 5.56 10.96
C ARG A 528 26.36 6.90 10.25
N GLY A 529 27.12 7.90 10.67
CA GLY A 529 27.17 9.22 10.03
C GLY A 529 25.96 10.09 10.34
N ALA A 530 25.83 11.17 9.56
CA ALA A 530 24.71 12.11 9.62
C ALA A 530 24.38 12.62 8.21
N ALA A 531 23.11 12.97 8.01
CA ALA A 531 22.61 13.47 6.74
C ALA A 531 21.40 14.38 6.93
N LYS A 532 21.08 15.11 5.88
CA LYS A 532 19.86 15.88 5.76
C LYS A 532 18.91 15.16 4.80
N ILE A 533 17.69 14.95 5.25
CA ILE A 533 16.59 14.38 4.47
C ILE A 533 15.72 15.52 3.96
N GLN A 534 15.42 15.49 2.67
CA GLN A 534 14.46 16.35 1.99
C GLN A 534 13.31 15.50 1.49
N VAL A 535 12.08 15.78 1.94
CA VAL A 535 10.89 15.13 1.39
C VAL A 535 10.54 15.77 0.06
N VAL A 536 10.42 14.95 -0.99
CA VAL A 536 10.06 15.39 -2.34
C VAL A 536 8.54 15.31 -2.47
N SER A 537 7.86 16.44 -2.30
CA SER A 537 6.43 16.59 -2.58
C SER A 537 6.18 17.77 -3.52
N ALA A 538 5.07 17.73 -4.28
CA ALA A 538 4.77 18.73 -5.31
C ALA A 538 4.63 20.16 -4.75
N ASP A 539 4.25 20.30 -3.48
CA ASP A 539 3.85 21.59 -2.92
C ASP A 539 4.73 22.07 -1.74
N HIS A 540 5.49 21.19 -1.07
CA HIS A 540 6.26 21.50 0.15
C HIS A 540 7.65 20.84 0.21
N ARG A 541 8.60 21.55 0.82
CA ARG A 541 9.94 21.04 1.19
C ARG A 541 10.03 20.90 2.71
N GLU A 542 9.85 19.68 3.20
CA GLU A 542 10.20 19.34 4.59
C GLU A 542 11.67 18.90 4.62
N GLU A 543 12.43 19.48 5.53
CA GLU A 543 13.84 19.16 5.74
C GLU A 543 14.04 18.69 7.18
N LYS A 544 14.73 17.55 7.34
CA LYS A 544 15.05 16.97 8.64
C LYS A 544 16.51 16.55 8.67
N GLU A 545 17.24 16.93 9.72
CA GLU A 545 18.55 16.34 9.98
C GLU A 545 18.37 15.00 10.69
N VAL A 546 19.16 14.02 10.26
CA VAL A 546 19.23 12.69 10.86
C VAL A 546 20.68 12.34 11.16
N MET A 547 20.89 11.61 12.24
CA MET A 547 22.19 11.17 12.70
C MET A 547 22.13 9.71 13.16
N ARG A 548 23.29 9.11 13.39
CA ARG A 548 23.40 7.75 13.93
C ARG A 548 22.44 7.53 15.11
N GLY A 549 21.68 6.43 15.06
CA GLY A 549 20.66 6.07 16.04
C GLY A 549 19.25 6.56 15.67
N ASP A 550 19.12 7.51 14.75
CA ASP A 550 17.80 7.94 14.30
C ASP A 550 17.09 6.85 13.50
N VAL A 551 15.80 6.69 13.83
CA VAL A 551 14.86 5.81 13.12
C VAL A 551 13.70 6.68 12.65
N PHE A 552 13.24 6.47 11.42
CA PHE A 552 12.11 7.22 10.89
C PHE A 552 11.25 6.38 9.94
N PHE A 553 9.95 6.69 9.97
CA PHE A 553 8.94 6.16 9.07
C PHE A 553 8.73 7.13 7.91
N VAL A 554 8.57 6.59 6.71
CA VAL A 554 8.19 7.32 5.51
C VAL A 554 6.95 6.67 4.91
N ALA A 555 5.90 7.49 4.72
CA ALA A 555 4.64 7.05 4.15
C ALA A 555 4.79 6.56 2.70
N ALA A 556 3.86 5.72 2.26
CA ALA A 556 3.73 5.37 0.85
C ALA A 556 3.60 6.62 -0.03
N HIS A 557 4.01 6.48 -1.29
CA HIS A 557 4.04 7.52 -2.32
C HIS A 557 4.90 8.75 -1.98
N THR A 558 5.79 8.63 -0.99
CA THR A 558 6.68 9.71 -0.57
C THR A 558 8.11 9.41 -1.00
N GLY A 559 8.68 10.29 -1.84
CA GLY A 559 10.10 10.23 -2.20
C GLY A 559 10.94 11.08 -1.25
N ILE A 560 12.18 10.68 -1.00
CA ILE A 560 13.13 11.43 -0.18
C ILE A 560 14.48 11.56 -0.86
N ILE A 561 15.12 12.71 -0.71
CA ILE A 561 16.53 12.94 -1.06
C ILE A 561 17.32 12.99 0.24
N ILE A 562 18.43 12.27 0.27
CA ILE A 562 19.33 12.20 1.41
C ILE A 562 20.68 12.77 0.98
N THR A 563 21.13 13.80 1.68
CA THR A 563 22.40 14.49 1.42
C THR A 563 23.25 14.43 2.66
N THR A 564 24.48 13.91 2.56
CA THR A 564 25.39 13.90 3.71
C THR A 564 25.78 15.32 4.10
N THR A 565 25.93 15.55 5.40
CA THR A 565 26.36 16.84 5.94
C THR A 565 27.86 16.83 6.17
N ASN A 566 28.58 17.87 5.73
CA ASN A 566 30.01 18.04 6.00
C ASN A 566 30.25 18.47 7.46
N MET A 567 29.91 17.63 8.42
CA MET A 567 30.26 17.82 9.82
C MET A 567 31.59 17.13 10.11
N GLU A 568 32.61 17.91 10.50
CA GLU A 568 33.95 17.41 10.83
C GLU A 568 33.87 16.18 11.76
N GLY A 569 34.43 15.05 11.32
CA GLY A 569 34.53 13.82 12.10
C GLY A 569 33.37 12.82 11.97
N THR A 570 32.33 13.12 11.20
CA THR A 570 31.17 12.21 11.02
C THR A 570 31.35 11.16 9.92
N GLY A 571 32.22 11.41 8.93
CA GLY A 571 32.43 10.52 7.78
C GLY A 571 31.19 10.41 6.88
N GLY A 572 31.16 9.42 5.99
CA GLY A 572 29.96 9.10 5.19
C GLY A 572 28.80 8.55 6.03
N LEU A 573 27.64 8.43 5.43
CA LEU A 573 26.41 7.89 6.02
C LEU A 573 26.25 6.40 5.69
N GLN A 574 25.84 5.63 6.69
CA GLN A 574 25.27 4.30 6.49
C GLN A 574 23.86 4.25 7.07
N LEU A 575 22.90 3.84 6.24
CA LEU A 575 21.54 3.60 6.67
C LEU A 575 20.99 2.33 6.02
N PHE A 576 19.96 1.79 6.67
CA PHE A 576 19.18 0.68 6.14
C PHE A 576 17.72 1.07 6.07
N ARG A 577 17.03 0.59 5.04
CA ARG A 577 15.60 0.80 4.86
C ARG A 577 14.89 -0.54 4.69
N ALA A 578 13.88 -0.79 5.49
CA ALA A 578 12.90 -1.85 5.24
C ALA A 578 11.68 -1.25 4.53
N GLY A 579 11.16 -1.96 3.54
CA GLY A 579 9.88 -1.63 2.91
C GLY A 579 9.22 -2.87 2.33
N VAL A 580 8.03 -2.73 1.77
CA VAL A 580 7.28 -3.89 1.24
C VAL A 580 7.90 -4.38 -0.06
N ASN A 581 8.09 -5.70 -0.19
CA ASN A 581 8.66 -6.29 -1.39
C ASN A 581 7.70 -6.12 -2.57
N SER A 582 8.21 -5.61 -3.69
CA SER A 582 7.45 -5.50 -4.93
C SER A 582 8.04 -6.45 -5.97
N ARG A 583 7.30 -7.51 -6.33
CA ARG A 583 7.85 -8.61 -7.15
C ARG A 583 7.67 -8.43 -8.66
N GLY A 584 8.74 -8.78 -9.38
CA GLY A 584 8.77 -9.50 -10.67
C GLY A 584 8.20 -8.84 -11.92
N ILE A 585 8.91 -8.92 -13.05
CA ILE A 585 8.43 -8.52 -14.38
C ILE A 585 8.59 -9.66 -15.39
N VAL A 586 7.53 -9.99 -16.11
CA VAL A 586 7.60 -10.77 -17.36
C VAL A 586 7.54 -9.80 -18.53
N LEU A 587 8.60 -9.71 -19.31
CA LEU A 587 8.69 -8.89 -20.52
C LEU A 587 8.41 -9.75 -21.76
N ILE A 588 7.41 -9.36 -22.55
CA ILE A 588 7.16 -9.91 -23.88
C ILE A 588 7.89 -9.05 -24.90
N ALA A 589 8.86 -9.64 -25.60
CA ALA A 589 9.75 -8.93 -26.52
C ALA A 589 9.39 -9.23 -27.98
N PHE A 590 8.69 -8.32 -28.64
CA PHE A 590 8.32 -8.39 -30.07
C PHE A 590 9.21 -7.54 -30.98
N THR A 591 9.82 -6.47 -30.48
CA THR A 591 10.47 -5.42 -31.29
C THR A 591 11.98 -5.46 -31.25
N LYS A 592 12.56 -6.02 -30.20
CA LYS A 592 14.01 -6.14 -29.97
C LYS A 592 14.32 -7.53 -29.42
N SER A 593 15.56 -7.98 -29.64
CA SER A 593 16.02 -9.25 -29.08
C SER A 593 16.10 -9.18 -27.55
N PRO A 594 15.97 -10.31 -26.84
CA PRO A 594 16.19 -10.36 -25.39
C PRO A 594 17.54 -9.75 -24.98
N SER A 595 18.60 -10.01 -25.74
CA SER A 595 19.93 -9.44 -25.50
C SER A 595 19.94 -7.91 -25.45
N PHE A 596 19.16 -7.24 -26.29
CA PHE A 596 19.06 -5.78 -26.30
C PHE A 596 18.52 -5.24 -24.97
N TYR A 597 17.52 -5.92 -24.38
CA TYR A 597 16.96 -5.50 -23.09
C TYR A 597 17.94 -5.72 -21.94
N PHE A 598 18.68 -6.84 -21.94
CA PHE A 598 19.74 -7.06 -20.96
C PHE A 598 20.88 -6.04 -21.09
N ASP A 599 21.30 -5.73 -22.32
CA ASP A 599 22.31 -4.68 -22.57
C ASP A 599 21.81 -3.30 -22.14
N LEU A 600 20.54 -2.99 -22.40
CA LEU A 600 19.91 -1.75 -21.96
C LEU A 600 19.92 -1.62 -20.44
N LEU A 601 19.62 -2.70 -19.72
CA LEU A 601 19.68 -2.75 -18.26
C LEU A 601 21.12 -2.57 -17.76
N ASN A 602 22.08 -3.27 -18.36
CA ASN A 602 23.50 -3.16 -18.01
C ASN A 602 24.03 -1.73 -18.22
N ILE A 603 23.68 -1.07 -19.33
CA ILE A 603 24.04 0.33 -19.61
C ILE A 603 23.46 1.28 -18.55
N ARG A 604 22.31 0.92 -17.96
CA ARG A 604 21.65 1.67 -16.88
C ARG A 604 22.15 1.29 -15.49
N GLY A 605 23.18 0.46 -15.38
CA GLY A 605 23.77 0.02 -14.11
C GLY A 605 23.02 -1.11 -13.41
N ILE A 606 22.06 -1.75 -14.08
CA ILE A 606 21.30 -2.89 -13.58
C ILE A 606 21.95 -4.16 -14.12
N ASP A 607 22.58 -4.96 -13.24
CA ASP A 607 23.29 -6.17 -13.62
C ASP A 607 22.34 -7.26 -14.16
N ALA A 608 22.38 -7.48 -15.47
CA ALA A 608 21.58 -8.46 -16.18
C ALA A 608 21.92 -9.91 -15.82
N SER A 609 23.10 -10.20 -15.23
CA SER A 609 23.49 -11.58 -14.91
C SER A 609 22.73 -12.17 -13.71
N SER A 610 22.24 -11.32 -12.81
CA SER A 610 21.36 -11.67 -11.67
C SER A 610 19.87 -11.48 -11.97
N SER A 611 19.54 -10.91 -13.13
CA SER A 611 18.18 -10.49 -13.50
C SER A 611 17.19 -11.63 -13.71
N SER A 612 17.68 -12.86 -13.93
CA SER A 612 16.85 -14.05 -14.09
C SER A 612 15.99 -14.39 -12.86
N LYS A 613 16.23 -13.76 -11.70
CA LYS A 613 15.39 -13.95 -10.50
C LYS A 613 14.15 -13.05 -10.46
N TRP A 614 14.16 -11.91 -11.14
CA TRP A 614 13.07 -10.93 -11.08
C TRP A 614 12.56 -10.49 -12.47
N LEU A 615 13.29 -10.77 -13.54
CA LEU A 615 12.92 -10.49 -14.92
C LEU A 615 12.97 -11.78 -15.74
N ARG A 616 11.85 -12.12 -16.39
CA ARG A 616 11.80 -13.14 -17.46
C ARG A 616 11.46 -12.46 -18.77
N ILE A 617 12.17 -12.82 -19.83
CA ILE A 617 11.86 -12.35 -21.18
C ILE A 617 11.31 -13.51 -21.99
N LEU A 618 10.10 -13.32 -22.51
CA LEU A 618 9.49 -14.16 -23.54
C LEU A 618 9.90 -13.60 -24.91
N ASP A 619 10.78 -14.33 -25.59
CA ASP A 619 11.33 -13.94 -26.89
C ASP A 619 10.30 -14.21 -28.00
N CYS A 620 9.58 -13.17 -28.38
CA CYS A 620 8.68 -13.16 -29.54
C CYS A 620 9.30 -12.46 -30.75
N TYR A 621 10.60 -12.13 -30.70
CA TYR A 621 11.32 -11.37 -31.71
C TYR A 621 12.15 -12.27 -32.62
N SER A 622 12.84 -13.27 -32.05
CA SER A 622 13.82 -14.09 -32.78
C SER A 622 13.20 -15.02 -33.82
N ASP A 623 12.00 -15.55 -33.55
CA ASP A 623 11.20 -16.33 -34.50
C ASP A 623 9.70 -16.21 -34.23
N PRO A 624 9.08 -15.06 -34.54
CA PRO A 624 7.68 -14.80 -34.19
C PRO A 624 6.68 -15.78 -34.80
N LEU A 625 7.00 -16.46 -35.90
CA LEU A 625 6.06 -17.33 -36.62
C LEU A 625 6.50 -18.79 -36.64
N GLY A 626 7.52 -19.17 -35.88
CA GLY A 626 8.03 -20.54 -35.83
C GLY A 626 8.53 -21.04 -37.18
N TRP A 627 9.08 -20.15 -38.03
CA TRP A 627 9.51 -20.52 -39.38
C TRP A 627 10.86 -21.22 -39.40
N LYS A 628 11.58 -21.24 -38.28
CA LYS A 628 12.90 -21.87 -38.13
C LYS A 628 12.77 -23.27 -37.52
N ASP A 629 11.83 -24.07 -38.01
CA ASP A 629 11.78 -25.50 -37.69
C ASP A 629 13.13 -26.17 -38.05
N GLY A 630 13.87 -26.62 -37.02
CA GLY A 630 15.12 -27.37 -37.16
C GLY A 630 16.43 -26.60 -36.97
N VAL A 631 16.41 -25.29 -36.67
CA VAL A 631 17.60 -24.56 -36.21
C VAL A 631 17.41 -24.20 -34.75
N SER A 632 18.08 -24.92 -33.85
CA SER A 632 18.18 -24.59 -32.41
C SER A 632 18.79 -23.20 -32.26
N VAL A 633 17.95 -22.15 -32.31
CA VAL A 633 18.33 -20.83 -31.81
C VAL A 633 18.25 -20.92 -30.30
N SER A 634 19.31 -21.44 -29.67
CA SER A 634 19.48 -21.35 -28.23
C SER A 634 19.66 -19.89 -27.87
N SER A 635 18.56 -19.19 -27.59
CA SER A 635 18.61 -17.92 -26.88
C SER A 635 19.11 -18.24 -25.47
N SER A 636 20.34 -17.85 -25.15
CA SER A 636 20.95 -18.08 -23.83
C SER A 636 20.32 -17.24 -22.72
N THR A 637 19.33 -16.40 -23.05
CA THR A 637 18.85 -15.32 -22.16
C THR A 637 17.31 -15.15 -22.11
N GLY A 638 16.53 -15.94 -22.84
CA GLY A 638 15.05 -15.87 -22.83
C GLY A 638 14.36 -17.11 -23.40
N THR A 639 13.11 -17.33 -23.01
CA THR A 639 12.28 -18.46 -23.50
C THR A 639 11.66 -18.09 -24.84
N LEU A 640 11.84 -18.91 -25.86
CA LEU A 640 11.33 -18.65 -27.21
C LEU A 640 9.80 -18.86 -27.27
N CYS A 641 9.08 -17.90 -27.85
CA CYS A 641 7.69 -18.08 -28.24
C CYS A 641 7.66 -18.72 -29.63
N GLU A 642 7.08 -19.92 -29.74
CA GLU A 642 7.07 -20.69 -30.99
C GLU A 642 6.12 -20.09 -32.05
N ASN A 643 5.02 -19.44 -31.63
CA ASN A 643 4.06 -18.86 -32.57
C ASN A 643 3.27 -17.70 -31.94
N VAL A 644 3.53 -16.47 -32.40
CA VAL A 644 2.86 -15.27 -31.89
C VAL A 644 1.39 -15.14 -32.30
N ARG A 645 0.90 -16.00 -33.21
CA ARG A 645 -0.53 -16.07 -33.56
C ARG A 645 -1.33 -16.85 -32.53
N ASP A 646 -0.68 -17.75 -31.80
CA ASP A 646 -1.30 -18.50 -30.71
C ASP A 646 -1.30 -17.66 -29.43
N LEU A 647 -2.33 -16.83 -29.30
CA LEU A 647 -2.47 -15.94 -28.15
C LEU A 647 -2.77 -16.69 -26.84
N ASP A 648 -3.39 -17.86 -26.91
CA ASP A 648 -3.67 -18.69 -25.72
C ASP A 648 -2.38 -19.38 -25.24
N GLY A 649 -1.57 -19.86 -26.17
CA GLY A 649 -0.20 -20.32 -25.91
C GLY A 649 0.67 -19.21 -25.32
N LEU A 650 0.63 -18.00 -25.91
CA LEU A 650 1.35 -16.82 -25.41
C LEU A 650 0.94 -16.48 -23.97
N PHE A 651 -0.36 -16.43 -23.68
CA PHE A 651 -0.89 -16.20 -22.34
C PHE A 651 -0.37 -17.25 -21.34
N SER A 652 -0.44 -18.52 -21.73
CA SER A 652 0.01 -19.64 -20.90
C SER A 652 1.51 -19.54 -20.60
N SER A 653 2.35 -19.22 -21.59
CA SER A 653 3.78 -19.02 -21.41
C SER A 653 4.10 -17.83 -20.50
N VAL A 654 3.38 -16.71 -20.64
CA VAL A 654 3.54 -15.53 -19.76
C VAL A 654 3.23 -15.89 -18.31
N VAL A 655 2.10 -16.57 -18.07
CA VAL A 655 1.70 -17.02 -16.74
C VAL A 655 2.68 -18.03 -16.17
N GLN A 656 3.17 -18.97 -16.98
CA GLN A 656 4.17 -19.95 -16.56
C GLN A 656 5.49 -19.28 -16.15
N LEU A 657 6.03 -18.39 -16.98
CA LEU A 657 7.25 -17.63 -16.66
C LEU A 657 7.06 -16.77 -15.41
N GLY A 658 5.89 -16.16 -15.24
CA GLY A 658 5.57 -15.41 -14.04
C GLY A 658 5.50 -16.29 -12.79
N LYS A 659 4.91 -17.48 -12.88
CA LYS A 659 4.93 -18.48 -11.80
C LYS A 659 6.34 -18.94 -11.46
N GLU A 660 7.23 -19.07 -12.46
CA GLU A 660 8.65 -19.38 -12.22
C GLU A 660 9.41 -18.26 -11.50
N ILE A 661 9.05 -16.99 -11.71
CA ILE A 661 9.61 -15.85 -10.95
C ILE A 661 9.12 -15.88 -9.51
N VAL A 662 7.83 -16.15 -9.34
CA VAL A 662 7.14 -15.92 -8.07
C VAL A 662 7.13 -17.16 -7.15
N GLY A 663 7.45 -18.34 -7.71
CA GLY A 663 7.51 -19.61 -7.01
C GLY A 663 6.13 -20.15 -6.60
N PRO A 664 6.07 -21.17 -5.72
CA PRO A 664 4.80 -21.76 -5.25
C PRO A 664 3.98 -20.83 -4.33
N SER A 665 4.51 -19.66 -3.98
CA SER A 665 3.80 -18.64 -3.21
C SER A 665 2.70 -17.95 -4.05
N LYS A 666 1.56 -17.57 -3.45
CA LYS A 666 0.48 -16.79 -4.11
C LYS A 666 0.85 -15.32 -4.40
N ALA A 667 2.13 -15.03 -4.62
CA ALA A 667 2.57 -13.68 -4.91
C ALA A 667 2.22 -13.28 -6.36
N ARG A 668 2.31 -11.99 -6.69
CA ARG A 668 1.91 -11.45 -8.01
C ARG A 668 3.11 -10.83 -8.74
N PHE A 669 3.13 -10.89 -10.07
CA PHE A 669 4.15 -10.30 -10.94
C PHE A 669 3.53 -9.30 -11.92
N SER A 670 4.35 -8.42 -12.49
CA SER A 670 3.93 -7.46 -13.53
C SER A 670 4.23 -7.98 -14.93
N VAL A 671 3.44 -7.58 -15.91
CA VAL A 671 3.64 -7.93 -17.32
C VAL A 671 3.94 -6.67 -18.12
N ALA A 672 5.03 -6.72 -18.89
CA ALA A 672 5.46 -5.67 -19.80
C ALA A 672 5.34 -6.18 -21.24
N ILE A 673 4.57 -5.50 -22.08
CA ILE A 673 4.47 -5.83 -23.52
C ILE A 673 5.16 -4.72 -24.29
N ASP A 674 6.30 -5.03 -24.91
CA ASP A 674 7.12 -4.01 -25.57
C ASP A 674 6.42 -3.37 -26.79
N SER A 675 5.52 -4.08 -27.48
CA SER A 675 4.68 -3.53 -28.54
C SER A 675 3.46 -4.39 -28.85
N VAL A 676 2.28 -3.87 -28.53
CA VAL A 676 0.99 -4.47 -28.92
C VAL A 676 0.72 -4.27 -30.42
N THR A 677 1.39 -3.31 -31.08
CA THR A 677 1.31 -3.13 -32.54
C THR A 677 1.68 -4.40 -33.31
N VAL A 678 2.64 -5.19 -32.80
CA VAL A 678 3.05 -6.43 -33.45
C VAL A 678 1.99 -7.52 -33.27
N MET A 679 1.34 -7.61 -32.10
CA MET A 679 0.22 -8.52 -31.87
C MET A 679 -0.95 -8.20 -32.81
N LEU A 680 -1.30 -6.92 -32.94
CA LEU A 680 -2.36 -6.43 -33.83
C LEU A 680 -2.07 -6.67 -35.32
N ARG A 681 -0.81 -6.88 -35.71
CA ARG A 681 -0.45 -7.27 -37.08
C ARG A 681 -0.84 -8.73 -37.38
N HIS A 682 -0.90 -9.58 -36.36
CA HIS A 682 -1.03 -11.03 -36.51
C HIS A 682 -2.34 -11.59 -35.95
N ALA A 683 -3.07 -10.81 -35.15
CA ALA A 683 -4.34 -11.19 -34.55
C ALA A 683 -5.36 -10.04 -34.59
N ALA A 684 -6.64 -10.39 -34.53
CA ALA A 684 -7.72 -9.40 -34.49
C ALA A 684 -7.70 -8.61 -33.18
N LEU A 685 -8.22 -7.37 -33.22
CA LEU A 685 -8.33 -6.50 -32.05
C LEU A 685 -9.06 -7.19 -30.89
N SER A 686 -10.14 -7.92 -31.16
CA SER A 686 -10.90 -8.65 -30.14
C SER A 686 -10.05 -9.68 -29.39
N CYS A 687 -9.18 -10.40 -30.09
CA CYS A 687 -8.28 -11.38 -29.47
C CYS A 687 -7.19 -10.70 -28.65
N VAL A 688 -6.62 -9.59 -29.16
CA VAL A 688 -5.60 -8.81 -28.44
C VAL A 688 -6.17 -8.11 -27.21
N SER A 689 -7.39 -7.58 -27.28
CA SER A 689 -8.09 -7.08 -26.09
C SER A 689 -8.43 -8.21 -25.13
N GLY A 690 -8.80 -9.39 -25.64
CA GLY A 690 -9.07 -10.57 -24.83
C GLY A 690 -7.87 -10.97 -23.99
N ILE A 691 -6.69 -11.14 -24.58
CA ILE A 691 -5.48 -11.51 -23.83
C ILE A 691 -5.06 -10.44 -22.81
N ILE A 692 -5.16 -9.15 -23.17
CA ILE A 692 -4.87 -8.06 -22.22
C ILE A 692 -5.86 -8.08 -21.06
N SER A 693 -7.14 -8.34 -21.33
CA SER A 693 -8.17 -8.47 -20.29
C SER A 693 -7.89 -9.65 -19.38
N ASN A 694 -7.58 -10.82 -19.96
CA ASN A 694 -7.27 -12.04 -19.23
C ASN A 694 -6.04 -11.87 -18.34
N LEU A 695 -4.99 -11.20 -18.83
CA LEU A 695 -3.82 -10.88 -18.02
C LEU A 695 -4.19 -9.93 -16.86
N ARG A 696 -5.03 -8.92 -17.11
CA ARG A 696 -5.48 -7.98 -16.06
C ARG A 696 -6.32 -8.66 -14.98
N SER A 697 -7.13 -9.66 -15.35
CA SER A 697 -8.00 -10.39 -14.42
C SER A 697 -7.31 -11.60 -13.76
N HIS A 698 -6.08 -11.95 -14.14
CA HIS A 698 -5.41 -13.14 -13.63
C HIS A 698 -4.89 -12.94 -12.20
N ASP A 699 -5.10 -13.95 -11.34
CA ASP A 699 -4.78 -13.90 -9.90
C ASP A 699 -3.31 -13.60 -9.58
N TYR A 700 -2.40 -14.05 -10.45
CA TYR A 700 -0.96 -13.87 -10.29
C TYR A 700 -0.41 -12.58 -10.93
N VAL A 701 -1.22 -11.80 -11.65
CA VAL A 701 -0.74 -10.60 -12.36
C VAL A 701 -1.11 -9.34 -11.58
N SER A 702 -0.13 -8.54 -11.16
CA SER A 702 -0.36 -7.32 -10.38
C SER A 702 -0.61 -6.09 -11.24
N SER A 703 0.03 -6.01 -12.41
CA SER A 703 -0.10 -4.90 -13.34
C SER A 703 0.31 -5.33 -14.75
N VAL A 704 -0.23 -4.65 -15.75
CA VAL A 704 0.12 -4.83 -17.15
C VAL A 704 0.36 -3.46 -17.77
N PHE A 705 1.49 -3.29 -18.45
CA PHE A 705 1.76 -2.10 -19.23
C PHE A 705 2.26 -2.48 -20.62
N TRP A 706 1.90 -1.65 -21.60
CA TRP A 706 2.19 -1.94 -23.01
C TRP A 706 2.41 -0.67 -23.82
N LEU A 707 3.12 -0.81 -24.93
CA LEU A 707 3.33 0.25 -25.90
C LEU A 707 2.54 -0.01 -27.17
N ILE A 708 1.99 1.06 -27.75
CA ILE A 708 1.33 1.05 -29.05
C ILE A 708 1.79 2.25 -29.88
N HIS A 709 2.06 1.99 -31.16
CA HIS A 709 2.33 3.03 -32.15
C HIS A 709 1.01 3.56 -32.69
N SER A 710 0.51 4.68 -32.15
CA SER A 710 -0.80 5.24 -32.47
C SER A 710 -0.94 5.69 -33.93
N ASP A 711 0.17 6.01 -34.58
CA ASP A 711 0.27 6.39 -35.99
C ASP A 711 0.04 5.23 -36.98
N LEU A 712 0.10 3.98 -36.50
CA LEU A 712 -0.02 2.78 -37.34
C LEU A 712 -1.39 2.10 -37.27
N HIS A 713 -2.32 2.58 -36.45
CA HIS A 713 -3.62 1.95 -36.24
C HIS A 713 -4.77 2.94 -36.38
N GLU A 714 -5.96 2.41 -36.68
CA GLU A 714 -7.18 3.19 -36.69
C GLU A 714 -7.49 3.76 -35.30
N ALA A 715 -8.10 4.95 -35.25
CA ALA A 715 -8.48 5.61 -34.01
C ALA A 715 -9.35 4.73 -33.09
N ARG A 716 -10.19 3.86 -33.68
CA ARG A 716 -11.00 2.88 -32.92
C ARG A 716 -10.15 1.89 -32.15
N THR A 717 -9.09 1.36 -32.75
CA THR A 717 -8.15 0.41 -32.12
C THR A 717 -7.45 1.05 -30.93
N ILE A 718 -6.99 2.29 -31.10
CA ILE A 718 -6.37 3.07 -30.02
C ILE A 718 -7.37 3.31 -28.90
N ALA A 719 -8.60 3.73 -29.22
CA ALA A 719 -9.63 4.00 -28.23
C ALA A 719 -10.01 2.77 -27.38
N VAL A 720 -10.07 1.57 -27.98
CA VAL A 720 -10.35 0.32 -27.24
C VAL A 720 -9.25 0.00 -26.24
N LEU A 721 -7.99 0.09 -26.65
CA LEU A 721 -6.86 -0.19 -25.77
C LEU A 721 -6.72 0.89 -24.69
N GLU A 722 -6.91 2.16 -25.04
CA GLU A 722 -6.96 3.25 -24.08
C GLU A 722 -8.09 3.06 -23.07
N TYR A 723 -9.27 2.58 -23.48
CA TYR A 723 -10.41 2.30 -22.60
C TYR A 723 -10.02 1.31 -21.50
N MET A 724 -9.32 0.23 -21.86
CA MET A 724 -8.83 -0.80 -20.93
C MET A 724 -7.72 -0.30 -20.00
N SER A 725 -7.00 0.77 -20.34
CA SER A 725 -5.93 1.32 -19.52
C SER A 725 -6.47 2.19 -18.38
N SER A 726 -5.93 2.03 -17.17
CA SER A 726 -6.11 2.96 -16.05
C SER A 726 -5.25 4.21 -16.19
N MET A 727 -4.17 4.14 -16.97
CA MET A 727 -3.23 5.22 -17.23
C MET A 727 -2.81 5.19 -18.71
N VAL A 728 -2.80 6.34 -19.37
CA VAL A 728 -2.34 6.49 -20.75
C VAL A 728 -1.20 7.51 -20.77
N ALA A 729 -0.05 7.09 -21.28
CA ALA A 729 1.12 7.94 -21.45
C ALA A 729 1.37 8.17 -22.95
N SER A 730 1.55 9.42 -23.37
CA SER A 730 1.80 9.78 -24.77
C SER A 730 2.98 10.73 -24.91
N LEU A 731 3.80 10.52 -25.94
CA LEU A 731 4.94 11.36 -26.27
C LEU A 731 4.59 12.25 -27.45
N GLU A 732 4.80 13.55 -27.30
CA GLU A 732 4.61 14.55 -28.34
C GLU A 732 5.96 15.22 -28.66
N PRO A 733 6.44 15.18 -29.92
CA PRO A 733 7.67 15.88 -30.29
C PRO A 733 7.45 17.40 -30.25
N MET A 734 8.45 18.15 -29.78
CA MET A 734 8.35 19.61 -29.75
C MET A 734 8.56 20.17 -31.15
N THR A 735 7.48 20.60 -31.81
CA THR A 735 7.53 21.25 -33.13
C THR A 735 7.81 22.74 -32.95
N VAL A 736 8.86 23.25 -33.61
CA VAL A 736 9.13 24.69 -33.69
C VAL A 736 8.14 25.27 -34.69
N ALA A 737 7.15 26.04 -34.21
CA ALA A 737 6.22 26.74 -35.09
C ALA A 737 6.98 27.71 -36.00
N ALA A 738 6.92 27.50 -37.31
CA ALA A 738 7.43 28.43 -38.30
C ALA A 738 6.57 29.70 -38.24
N LYS A 739 7.11 30.78 -37.65
CA LYS A 739 6.55 32.12 -37.85
C LYS A 739 6.74 32.50 -39.33
N GLU A 740 5.63 32.79 -39.99
CA GLU A 740 5.59 33.34 -41.35
C GLU A 740 6.46 34.60 -41.44
N GLN A 741 7.54 34.55 -42.23
CA GLN A 741 7.93 35.62 -43.15
C GLN A 741 9.08 35.17 -44.07
N GLN A 742 8.77 35.20 -45.37
CA GLN A 742 9.62 35.44 -46.55
C GLN A 742 10.89 34.62 -46.81
N SER A 743 10.85 33.95 -47.98
CA SER A 743 11.95 33.65 -48.91
C SER A 743 13.27 33.15 -48.33
N ASP A 744 13.51 31.84 -48.46
CA ASP A 744 14.55 31.33 -49.34
C ASP A 744 14.57 29.80 -49.32
N SER A 745 15.05 29.21 -50.41
CA SER A 745 15.06 27.78 -50.71
C SER A 745 16.03 26.94 -49.84
N GLU A 746 16.20 27.29 -48.57
CA GLU A 746 17.00 26.54 -47.59
C GLU A 746 16.16 25.87 -46.48
N SER A 747 14.83 26.00 -46.52
CA SER A 747 13.95 25.56 -45.43
C SER A 747 13.73 24.04 -45.29
N ILE A 748 14.24 23.21 -46.22
CA ILE A 748 14.09 21.74 -46.15
C ILE A 748 15.22 21.08 -45.34
N PHE A 749 16.38 21.72 -45.20
CA PHE A 749 17.51 21.15 -44.45
C PHE A 749 17.47 21.41 -42.94
N SER A 750 16.69 22.40 -42.47
CA SER A 750 16.56 22.73 -41.04
C SER A 750 15.53 21.86 -40.29
N LEU A 751 14.66 21.12 -41.00
CA LEU A 751 13.71 20.15 -40.42
C LEU A 751 14.38 18.87 -39.89
N LYS A 752 15.67 18.66 -40.17
CA LYS A 752 16.44 17.47 -39.74
C LYS A 752 17.21 17.65 -38.42
N GLN A 753 17.11 18.79 -37.74
CA GLN A 753 17.46 18.82 -36.32
C GLN A 753 16.34 18.14 -35.54
N TYR A 754 16.37 16.80 -35.52
CA TYR A 754 15.53 15.97 -34.67
C TYR A 754 15.48 16.60 -33.29
N SER A 755 14.30 17.08 -32.89
CA SER A 755 14.09 17.62 -31.56
C SER A 755 14.41 16.49 -30.58
N ARG A 756 15.61 16.51 -29.99
CA ARG A 756 15.95 15.68 -28.81
C ARG A 756 15.15 16.14 -27.59
N LYS A 757 14.01 16.78 -27.79
CA LYS A 757 13.10 17.37 -26.82
C LYS A 757 11.67 17.10 -27.24
N GLY A 758 10.81 16.83 -26.28
CA GLY A 758 9.38 16.67 -26.49
C GLY A 758 8.62 16.83 -25.18
N LYS A 759 7.31 16.65 -25.26
CA LYS A 759 6.41 16.62 -24.10
C LYS A 759 5.96 15.19 -23.85
N PHE A 760 5.99 14.79 -22.60
CA PHE A 760 5.45 13.55 -22.10
C PHE A 760 4.16 13.89 -21.36
N HIS A 761 3.03 13.46 -21.92
CA HIS A 761 1.71 13.64 -21.32
C HIS A 761 1.29 12.35 -20.63
N LEU A 762 0.83 12.46 -19.40
CA LEU A 762 0.30 11.35 -18.61
C LEU A 762 -1.16 11.63 -18.26
N ARG A 763 -2.06 10.72 -18.61
CA ARG A 763 -3.48 10.74 -18.26
C ARG A 763 -3.79 9.61 -17.30
N LEU A 764 -4.21 9.95 -16.09
CA LEU A 764 -4.56 9.01 -15.02
C LEU A 764 -6.08 8.99 -14.83
N LYS A 765 -6.72 7.85 -15.06
CA LYS A 765 -8.15 7.67 -14.80
C LYS A 765 -8.37 7.30 -13.33
N ARG A 766 -9.16 8.08 -12.61
CA ARG A 766 -9.56 7.77 -11.23
C ARG A 766 -10.84 6.93 -11.23
N ARG A 767 -11.03 6.14 -10.17
CA ARG A 767 -12.25 5.31 -9.97
C ARG A 767 -13.54 6.13 -9.96
N ASN A 768 -13.48 7.41 -9.59
CA ASN A 768 -14.61 8.34 -9.61
C ASN A 768 -14.88 8.98 -10.99
N GLY A 769 -14.30 8.45 -12.08
CA GLY A 769 -14.46 8.96 -13.44
C GLY A 769 -13.64 10.21 -13.76
N ARG A 770 -12.99 10.86 -12.79
CA ARG A 770 -12.14 12.04 -13.03
C ARG A 770 -10.83 11.63 -13.69
N VAL A 771 -10.35 12.43 -14.64
CA VAL A 771 -9.05 12.23 -15.30
C VAL A 771 -8.08 13.31 -14.82
N LYS A 772 -6.93 12.90 -14.29
CA LYS A 772 -5.81 13.81 -13.98
C LYS A 772 -4.82 13.78 -15.15
N VAL A 773 -4.45 14.95 -15.67
CA VAL A 773 -3.45 15.08 -16.73
C VAL A 773 -2.19 15.73 -16.16
N LEU A 774 -1.03 15.16 -16.47
CA LEU A 774 0.29 15.69 -16.17
C LEU A 774 1.06 15.84 -17.48
N SER A 775 1.89 16.87 -17.61
CA SER A 775 2.74 17.09 -18.78
C SER A 775 4.14 17.48 -18.31
N GLU A 776 5.15 16.77 -18.80
CA GLU A 776 6.57 17.04 -18.52
C GLU A 776 7.34 17.21 -19.83
N GLU A 777 8.41 18.00 -19.82
CA GLU A 777 9.30 18.08 -20.98
C GLU A 777 10.41 17.05 -20.83
N PHE A 778 10.63 16.23 -21.86
CA PHE A 778 11.73 15.27 -21.89
C PHE A 778 12.83 15.72 -22.85
N HIS A 779 14.07 15.34 -22.58
CA HIS A 779 15.23 15.51 -23.45
C HIS A 779 15.99 14.19 -23.62
N VAL A 780 16.32 13.82 -24.85
CA VAL A 780 17.08 12.61 -25.19
C VAL A 780 18.57 12.93 -25.24
N ALA A 781 19.32 12.50 -24.24
CA ALA A 781 20.78 12.60 -24.14
C ALA A 781 21.47 11.29 -24.54
N GLN A 782 22.79 11.32 -24.69
CA GLN A 782 23.59 10.14 -25.06
C GLN A 782 23.60 9.04 -23.97
N ALA A 783 23.33 9.41 -22.71
CA ALA A 783 23.25 8.51 -21.56
C ALA A 783 21.80 8.10 -21.17
N GLY A 784 20.78 8.61 -21.87
CA GLY A 784 19.38 8.32 -21.55
C GLY A 784 18.41 9.47 -21.81
N ILE A 785 17.16 9.31 -21.36
CA ILE A 785 16.10 10.32 -21.43
C ILE A 785 16.02 11.02 -20.08
N ASN A 786 16.11 12.36 -20.07
CA ASN A 786 15.97 13.20 -18.88
C ASN A 786 14.64 13.95 -18.93
N PHE A 787 13.92 14.02 -17.81
CA PHE A 787 12.67 14.79 -17.70
C PHE A 787 12.92 16.08 -16.90
N PHE A 788 12.25 17.17 -17.27
CA PHE A 788 12.36 18.48 -16.63
C PHE A 788 10.96 19.02 -16.30
N VAL A 789 10.80 19.51 -15.07
CA VAL A 789 9.64 20.30 -14.66
C VAL A 789 9.99 21.77 -14.86
N ASN A 790 9.45 22.42 -15.90
CA ASN A 790 9.67 23.84 -16.13
C ASN A 790 8.88 24.67 -15.09
N SER A 791 9.59 25.42 -14.24
CA SER A 791 9.02 26.26 -13.17
C SER A 791 8.52 27.64 -13.62
N LEU A 792 8.33 27.88 -14.92
CA LEU A 792 8.07 29.22 -15.48
C LEU A 792 6.76 29.41 -16.24
N THR A 793 5.87 28.41 -16.24
CA THR A 793 4.45 28.60 -16.56
C THR A 793 3.65 27.75 -15.61
N ASN A 794 3.06 28.38 -14.58
CA ASN A 794 1.99 27.81 -13.76
C ASN A 794 0.70 27.63 -14.60
N ASP A 795 0.81 26.95 -15.73
CA ASP A 795 -0.33 26.32 -16.40
C ASP A 795 -0.29 24.84 -16.05
N ILE A 796 -0.35 24.54 -14.74
CA ILE A 796 -1.02 23.30 -14.32
C ILE A 796 -2.47 23.50 -14.76
N VAL A 797 -2.78 23.11 -15.98
CA VAL A 797 -4.14 22.98 -16.45
C VAL A 797 -4.74 21.79 -15.70
N SER A 798 -5.09 22.03 -14.44
CA SER A 798 -5.98 21.20 -13.62
C SER A 798 -7.41 21.39 -14.14
N GLN A 799 -7.62 21.15 -15.44
CA GLN A 799 -8.97 21.06 -15.98
C GLN A 799 -9.53 19.70 -15.60
N SER A 800 -10.46 19.68 -14.64
CA SER A 800 -11.40 18.57 -14.56
C SER A 800 -12.29 18.63 -15.82
N LEU A 801 -11.88 17.93 -16.87
CA LEU A 801 -12.69 17.78 -18.08
C LEU A 801 -13.85 16.84 -17.75
N LEU A 802 -14.92 17.37 -17.17
CA LEU A 802 -16.23 16.71 -17.13
C LEU A 802 -17.01 17.18 -18.36
N PRO A 803 -17.19 16.33 -19.40
CA PRO A 803 -18.18 16.63 -20.41
C PRO A 803 -19.57 16.39 -19.80
N LYS A 804 -20.35 17.45 -19.66
CA LYS A 804 -21.77 17.35 -19.31
C LYS A 804 -22.53 16.95 -20.58
N VAL A 805 -22.98 15.70 -20.64
CA VAL A 805 -23.78 15.18 -21.75
C VAL A 805 -25.22 15.69 -21.63
N GLN A 806 -25.80 16.20 -22.71
CA GLN A 806 -27.19 16.66 -22.77
C GLN A 806 -27.99 15.71 -23.67
N PHE A 807 -28.99 15.03 -23.12
CA PHE A 807 -29.93 14.21 -23.90
C PHE A 807 -31.28 14.92 -24.01
N ASN A 808 -31.79 15.11 -25.22
CA ASN A 808 -33.11 15.70 -25.43
C ASN A 808 -34.11 14.56 -25.72
N LEU A 809 -34.50 13.84 -24.66
CA LEU A 809 -35.49 12.76 -24.74
C LEU A 809 -36.89 13.31 -24.44
N GLN A 810 -37.87 13.02 -25.29
CA GLN A 810 -39.28 13.24 -24.97
C GLN A 810 -39.80 12.04 -24.18
N LEU A 811 -39.79 12.15 -22.86
CA LEU A 811 -40.30 11.12 -21.96
C LEU A 811 -41.83 11.15 -21.93
N SER A 812 -42.45 9.96 -21.87
CA SER A 812 -43.86 9.81 -21.57
C SER A 812 -44.17 10.21 -20.11
N GLU A 813 -45.45 10.41 -19.81
CA GLU A 813 -45.91 10.86 -18.48
C GLU A 813 -45.57 9.85 -17.37
N LYS A 814 -45.59 8.55 -17.72
CA LYS A 814 -45.20 7.46 -16.82
C LYS A 814 -43.69 7.48 -16.54
N GLU A 815 -42.86 7.63 -17.57
CA GLU A 815 -41.40 7.68 -17.41
C GLU A 815 -40.92 8.93 -16.64
N ARG A 816 -41.65 10.05 -16.72
CA ARG A 816 -41.38 11.23 -15.86
C ARG A 816 -41.63 10.94 -14.38
N SER A 817 -42.73 10.26 -14.08
CA SER A 817 -43.06 9.85 -12.71
C SER A 817 -42.05 8.85 -12.17
N ASP A 818 -41.62 7.90 -12.99
CA ASP A 818 -40.63 6.90 -12.59
C ASP A 818 -39.24 7.56 -12.39
N ARG A 819 -38.88 8.55 -13.22
CA ARG A 819 -37.66 9.37 -13.05
C ARG A 819 -37.61 10.14 -11.73
N GLU A 820 -38.72 10.72 -11.29
CA GLU A 820 -38.76 11.48 -10.03
C GLU A 820 -38.48 10.61 -8.79
N ASN A 821 -38.59 9.30 -8.93
CA ASN A 821 -38.39 8.33 -7.86
C ASN A 821 -36.99 7.68 -7.88
N VAL A 822 -36.12 8.03 -8.84
CA VAL A 822 -34.76 7.45 -8.97
C VAL A 822 -33.71 8.58 -8.96
N VAL A 823 -32.69 8.45 -8.11
CA VAL A 823 -31.56 9.39 -8.06
C VAL A 823 -30.55 9.00 -9.14
N LEU A 824 -30.47 9.78 -10.22
CA LEU A 824 -29.50 9.57 -11.29
C LEU A 824 -28.20 10.36 -11.04
N PRO A 825 -27.01 9.81 -11.38
CA PRO A 825 -25.72 10.47 -11.15
C PRO A 825 -25.43 11.69 -12.05
N PHE A 826 -26.36 12.09 -12.93
CA PHE A 826 -26.24 13.27 -13.80
C PHE A 826 -27.56 14.06 -13.88
N GLU A 827 -27.49 15.40 -13.79
CA GLU A 827 -28.64 16.32 -13.85
C GLU A 827 -28.89 16.88 -15.26
N HIS A 828 -30.17 16.98 -15.65
CA HIS A 828 -30.62 17.61 -16.91
C HIS A 828 -30.76 19.12 -16.74
N GLN A 829 -30.25 19.92 -17.69
CA GLN A 829 -30.46 21.38 -17.73
C GLN A 829 -31.30 21.76 -18.96
N GLU A 830 -32.48 22.34 -18.74
CA GLU A 830 -33.46 22.79 -19.74
C GLU A 830 -33.02 24.05 -20.53
N MET A 831 -31.72 24.21 -20.81
CA MET A 831 -31.23 25.32 -21.62
C MET A 831 -30.98 24.77 -23.02
N GLY A 832 -31.98 24.89 -23.90
CA GLY A 832 -32.02 24.38 -25.28
C GLY A 832 -30.98 24.96 -26.25
N LYS A 833 -29.70 24.96 -25.88
CA LYS A 833 -28.56 25.19 -26.75
C LYS A 833 -27.87 23.86 -27.01
N THR A 834 -27.64 23.52 -28.26
CA THR A 834 -26.79 22.39 -28.66
C THR A 834 -25.36 22.64 -28.17
N ALA A 835 -24.94 21.92 -27.13
CA ALA A 835 -23.55 21.80 -26.74
C ALA A 835 -22.90 20.63 -27.49
N GLU A 836 -21.74 20.86 -28.11
CA GLU A 836 -20.93 19.76 -28.65
C GLU A 836 -20.32 18.95 -27.51
N ILE A 837 -20.50 17.63 -27.55
CA ILE A 837 -19.96 16.69 -26.57
C ILE A 837 -18.44 16.60 -26.77
N TYR A 838 -17.67 17.00 -25.76
CA TYR A 838 -16.24 16.68 -25.72
C TYR A 838 -16.06 15.25 -25.20
N ASP A 839 -15.97 14.28 -26.10
CA ASP A 839 -15.87 12.84 -25.77
C ASP A 839 -14.47 12.39 -25.31
N GLY A 840 -13.55 13.34 -25.09
CA GLY A 840 -12.16 13.06 -24.70
C GLY A 840 -11.28 12.48 -25.82
N ARG A 841 -11.76 12.44 -27.07
CA ARG A 841 -11.06 11.86 -28.23
C ARG A 841 -10.37 12.89 -29.13
N ARG A 842 -10.55 14.20 -28.89
CA ARG A 842 -9.85 15.28 -29.64
C ARG A 842 -8.58 15.74 -28.90
N SER A 843 -7.47 15.84 -29.63
CA SER A 843 -6.23 16.51 -29.20
C SER A 843 -6.52 17.92 -28.65
N LEU A 844 -5.82 18.34 -27.58
CA LEU A 844 -5.88 19.70 -27.02
C LEU A 844 -5.61 20.78 -28.08
N SER A 845 -4.77 20.49 -29.08
CA SER A 845 -4.52 21.40 -30.20
C SER A 845 -5.76 21.64 -31.06
N ASN A 846 -6.60 20.63 -31.27
CA ASN A 846 -7.81 20.74 -32.09
C ASN A 846 -8.92 21.49 -31.35
N TYR A 847 -9.02 21.33 -30.03
CA TYR A 847 -10.02 22.03 -29.22
C TYR A 847 -9.72 23.55 -29.11
N ALA A 848 -8.44 23.92 -29.00
CA ALA A 848 -8.04 25.33 -28.98
C ALA A 848 -8.24 26.05 -30.33
N THR A 849 -8.17 25.31 -31.45
CA THR A 849 -8.32 25.88 -32.80
C THR A 849 -9.79 26.20 -33.12
N ASP A 850 -10.74 25.40 -32.65
CA ASP A 850 -12.19 25.61 -32.83
C ASP A 850 -12.75 26.75 -31.96
N LEU A 851 -12.19 26.97 -30.76
CA LEU A 851 -12.52 28.10 -29.88
C LEU A 851 -12.05 29.45 -30.41
N SER A 852 -10.97 29.47 -31.21
CA SER A 852 -10.49 30.71 -31.84
C SER A 852 -11.27 31.07 -33.11
N THR A 853 -11.81 30.09 -33.83
CA THR A 853 -12.62 30.31 -35.05
C THR A 853 -14.08 30.67 -34.75
N THR A 854 -14.60 30.40 -33.55
CA THR A 854 -15.95 30.83 -33.13
C THR A 854 -16.05 32.29 -32.68
N SER A 855 -14.95 33.05 -32.69
CA SER A 855 -14.92 34.47 -32.29
C SER A 855 -14.76 35.47 -33.44
N ALA A 856 -14.82 35.03 -34.71
CA ALA A 856 -14.75 35.94 -35.85
C ALA A 856 -15.59 35.46 -37.05
N SER A 857 -16.90 35.76 -37.04
CA SER A 857 -17.66 36.27 -38.20
C SER A 857 -19.17 36.18 -37.96
N ILE A 858 -19.75 37.26 -37.41
CA ILE A 858 -21.15 37.59 -37.68
C ILE A 858 -21.15 38.37 -38.99
N SER A 859 -21.57 37.74 -40.08
CA SER A 859 -22.11 38.47 -41.23
C SER A 859 -23.27 37.68 -41.84
N GLU A 860 -24.40 38.36 -41.93
CA GLU A 860 -25.66 37.86 -42.48
C GLU A 860 -25.51 37.44 -43.95
N LYS A 861 -26.09 36.29 -44.33
CA LYS A 861 -26.93 36.14 -45.54
C LYS A 861 -27.60 34.77 -45.67
N GLN A 862 -28.94 34.83 -45.56
CA GLN A 862 -29.99 34.18 -46.36
C GLN A 862 -29.93 32.69 -46.74
N HIS A 863 -30.94 31.97 -46.24
CA HIS A 863 -31.71 30.86 -46.83
C HIS A 863 -31.17 30.12 -48.08
N SER A 864 -30.96 28.81 -47.93
CA SER A 864 -31.63 27.82 -48.80
C SER A 864 -31.74 26.47 -48.09
N GLU A 865 -32.93 25.88 -48.17
CA GLU A 865 -33.33 24.60 -47.60
C GLU A 865 -32.64 23.44 -48.33
N ALA A 866 -32.06 22.50 -47.58
CA ALA A 866 -31.92 21.11 -48.01
C ALA A 866 -31.85 20.19 -46.77
N ASN A 867 -32.96 19.51 -46.52
CA ASN A 867 -33.13 18.44 -45.55
C ASN A 867 -32.07 17.34 -45.73
N ILE A 868 -31.24 17.11 -44.71
CA ILE A 868 -30.81 15.75 -44.34
C ILE A 868 -30.98 15.64 -42.82
N VAL A 869 -32.22 15.34 -42.43
CA VAL A 869 -32.56 14.92 -41.07
C VAL A 869 -32.15 13.46 -40.95
N GLY A 870 -30.90 13.21 -40.56
CA GLY A 870 -30.47 11.90 -40.07
C GLY A 870 -30.93 11.72 -38.63
N LYS A 871 -32.20 11.39 -38.41
CA LYS A 871 -32.67 10.90 -37.11
C LYS A 871 -32.14 9.46 -36.97
N GLY A 872 -31.22 9.23 -36.04
CA GLY A 872 -30.98 7.90 -35.52
C GLY A 872 -32.14 7.52 -34.58
N GLU A 873 -32.72 6.35 -34.76
CA GLU A 873 -33.63 5.75 -33.78
C GLU A 873 -32.84 4.82 -32.86
N ILE A 874 -33.16 4.85 -31.57
CA ILE A 874 -32.65 3.92 -30.57
C ILE A 874 -33.72 2.83 -30.41
N HIS A 875 -33.35 1.58 -30.63
CA HIS A 875 -34.22 0.43 -30.45
C HIS A 875 -33.90 -0.21 -29.10
N TYR A 876 -34.89 -0.26 -28.20
CA TYR A 876 -34.81 -1.02 -26.97
C TYR A 876 -35.31 -2.44 -27.24
N LEU A 877 -34.46 -3.43 -27.04
CA LEU A 877 -34.82 -4.84 -27.09
C LEU A 877 -34.61 -5.40 -25.69
N ARG A 878 -35.67 -5.92 -25.07
CA ARG A 878 -35.54 -6.76 -23.89
C ARG A 878 -35.24 -8.17 -24.35
N ASP A 879 -34.25 -8.82 -23.75
CA ASP A 879 -33.94 -10.23 -24.03
C ASP A 879 -35.08 -11.19 -23.61
N SER A 880 -36.08 -10.73 -22.85
CA SER A 880 -37.15 -11.54 -22.28
C SER A 880 -38.53 -11.44 -22.93
N ASP A 881 -38.66 -10.86 -24.13
CA ASP A 881 -39.97 -10.84 -24.84
C ASP A 881 -40.41 -12.23 -25.38
N ASP A 882 -39.57 -13.26 -25.26
CA ASP A 882 -39.86 -14.64 -25.72
C ASP A 882 -40.29 -15.63 -24.62
N GLU A 883 -40.35 -15.24 -23.34
CA GLU A 883 -40.77 -16.15 -22.25
C GLU A 883 -42.10 -15.74 -21.59
N GLU A 884 -43.18 -16.49 -21.88
CA GLU A 884 -44.53 -16.29 -21.35
C GLU A 884 -44.69 -16.66 -19.85
N THR A 885 -43.62 -16.80 -19.06
CA THR A 885 -43.71 -17.12 -17.63
C THR A 885 -42.83 -16.22 -16.76
N PRO A 886 -43.40 -15.58 -15.71
CA PRO A 886 -42.64 -14.72 -14.82
C PRO A 886 -41.97 -15.56 -13.73
N ASP A 887 -40.69 -15.91 -13.92
CA ASP A 887 -39.82 -16.33 -12.81
C ASP A 887 -39.13 -15.10 -12.20
N SER A 888 -38.98 -15.11 -10.88
CA SER A 888 -39.03 -13.93 -10.00
C SER A 888 -37.71 -13.62 -9.28
N ASP A 889 -36.57 -13.83 -9.92
CA ASP A 889 -35.32 -14.02 -9.17
C ASP A 889 -34.08 -13.29 -9.75
N GLU A 890 -34.21 -12.48 -10.81
CA GLU A 890 -33.07 -11.80 -11.44
C GLU A 890 -33.02 -10.29 -11.15
N ASP A 891 -31.86 -9.81 -10.69
CA ASP A 891 -31.59 -8.42 -10.32
C ASP A 891 -31.69 -7.49 -11.55
N PRO A 892 -32.41 -6.35 -11.48
CA PRO A 892 -32.65 -5.46 -12.62
C PRO A 892 -31.42 -4.62 -13.05
N ASP A 893 -30.26 -4.84 -12.43
CA ASP A 893 -29.05 -4.03 -12.64
C ASP A 893 -28.09 -4.63 -13.69
N ASP A 894 -28.34 -5.85 -14.20
CA ASP A 894 -27.40 -6.56 -15.08
C ASP A 894 -27.70 -6.50 -16.59
N ASP A 895 -28.85 -5.95 -17.04
CA ASP A 895 -29.27 -6.04 -18.45
C ASP A 895 -29.53 -4.68 -19.14
N LEU A 896 -28.56 -3.76 -19.11
CA LEU A 896 -28.64 -2.51 -19.88
C LEU A 896 -27.46 -2.34 -20.84
N ASP A 897 -27.57 -2.95 -22.01
CA ASP A 897 -26.81 -2.53 -23.20
C ASP A 897 -27.61 -1.46 -23.99
N ILE A 898 -27.02 -0.29 -24.19
CA ILE A 898 -27.57 0.85 -24.97
C ILE A 898 -27.04 0.85 -26.40
#